data_AF-A0A537M9M5-F1
#
_entry.id   AF-A0A537M9M5-F1
#
_cell.length_a   1.000
_cell.length_b   1.000
_cell.length_c   1.000
_cell.angle_alpha   90.00
_cell.angle_beta   90.00
_cell.angle_gamma   90.00
#
_symmetry.space_group_name_H-M   'P 1'
#
loop_
_entity.id
_entity.type
_entity.pdbx_description
1 polymer ?
#
loop_
_entity_poly.entity_id
_entity_poly.type
_entity_poly.pdbx_seq_one_letter_code
_entity_poly.pdbx_strand_id
1 'polypeptide(L)'
;MQYARGVGPQRARLLARLGVATVRDLLYHLPRRLDDRSHLRSIYDLQHGAVETIQGVVGQVRQFRPRRRSLVITKAAITDDSGVLQVVWYNQPYLARLLAPGRRLVLHGRVQRRAGEIQMIAPEFEPLDDGEDTLHVGRIFPVYPSTDGLSQRVLRTIVFHALDDYAALVEEWLPARVRRRHGFADQEAALRQAHFPDTLDTQEQARRRMVYEELFLLQLLLLRQKARAEAEPRAVRYGDAGDLVARFHQGLGFPLTQAQHRAIAEIAGDLAGPHPMNRLLQGDVGSGKTVVAASALLRCAGGGAQGALMAPTEILAGQHYLTFRGLLDPLGVTVVLLVGGLGRAARADAVQKTRDGTADIVIGTHALIEEDVEFQRLGLVVVDEQHRFGVGQRAALRAKGPRPDVLVMTATPIPRTLALTLYGDLEVSTLDELPPGRSPIKTYARATARRPQVYEFVRAQVAEGRQAYIVCPLIEESEKLQAEAAVDLAARLSNDLFRGLRVEVLHGRMRVEEREAAMRALRAGEIDILVATTVIEVGIDIPNASVMVIEDADRFGLSQLHQLRGRVGRGAHQAYCILVADPKADDDVTARRLQAMVDTTDGFQIAQRDLELRGAGELLGDRRGGGLRQHGVTDLRIANLLRDHDWLERAR
;
A
#
# COMPACT_ATOMS: atom_id res chain seq x y z
N MET A 1 9.09 5.59 -32.79
CA MET A 1 7.77 4.90 -32.73
C MET A 1 6.97 5.03 -34.01
N GLN A 2 6.72 6.24 -34.53
CA GLN A 2 5.94 6.46 -35.77
C GLN A 2 6.52 5.88 -37.08
N TYR A 3 7.73 5.34 -37.03
CA TYR A 3 8.40 4.69 -38.16
C TYR A 3 8.44 3.16 -38.01
N ALA A 4 7.94 2.61 -36.90
CA ALA A 4 7.85 1.18 -36.72
C ALA A 4 6.80 0.59 -37.68
N ARG A 5 7.05 -0.62 -38.19
CA ARG A 5 6.13 -1.30 -39.12
C ARG A 5 4.74 -1.42 -38.49
N GLY A 6 3.72 -0.97 -39.22
CA GLY A 6 2.33 -0.94 -38.74
C GLY A 6 1.97 0.21 -37.79
N VAL A 7 2.90 1.13 -37.49
CA VAL A 7 2.67 2.29 -36.59
C VAL A 7 2.74 3.61 -37.37
N GLY A 8 1.58 4.12 -37.81
CA GLY A 8 1.47 5.48 -38.36
C GLY A 8 1.35 6.57 -37.29
N PRO A 9 1.32 7.87 -37.67
CA PRO A 9 1.27 9.00 -36.73
C PRO A 9 0.09 8.95 -35.75
N GLN A 10 -1.09 8.51 -36.21
CA GLN A 10 -2.26 8.35 -35.36
C GLN A 10 -2.07 7.24 -34.32
N ARG A 11 -1.55 6.07 -34.73
CA ARG A 11 -1.30 4.93 -33.83
C ARG A 11 -0.21 5.25 -32.83
N ALA A 12 0.83 6.00 -33.23
CA ALA A 12 1.87 6.48 -32.31
C ALA A 12 1.30 7.35 -31.19
N ARG A 13 0.33 8.24 -31.49
CA ARG A 13 -0.35 9.04 -30.45
C ARG A 13 -1.19 8.18 -29.51
N LEU A 14 -1.86 7.15 -30.01
CA LEU A 14 -2.64 6.23 -29.18
C LEU A 14 -1.72 5.39 -28.27
N LEU A 15 -0.60 4.90 -28.79
CA LEU A 15 0.40 4.16 -28.00
C LEU A 15 1.06 5.06 -26.93
N ALA A 16 1.30 6.34 -27.22
CA ALA A 16 1.78 7.28 -26.23
C ALA A 16 0.82 7.47 -25.04
N ARG A 17 -0.50 7.35 -25.25
CA ARG A 17 -1.49 7.36 -24.14
C ARG A 17 -1.38 6.14 -23.23
N LEU A 18 -0.82 5.04 -23.72
CA LEU A 18 -0.48 3.85 -22.95
C LEU A 18 0.90 3.93 -22.27
N GLY A 19 1.61 5.06 -22.40
CA GLY A 19 2.99 5.20 -21.94
C GLY A 19 4.03 4.58 -22.88
N VAL A 20 3.63 4.13 -24.08
CA VAL A 20 4.51 3.50 -25.07
C VAL A 20 4.98 4.54 -26.08
N ALA A 21 6.11 5.20 -25.79
CA ALA A 21 6.66 6.27 -26.62
C ALA A 21 7.76 5.81 -27.59
N THR A 22 8.44 4.71 -27.27
CA THR A 22 9.56 4.17 -28.06
C THR A 22 9.34 2.70 -28.44
N VAL A 23 10.14 2.19 -29.39
CA VAL A 23 10.14 0.76 -29.73
C VAL A 23 10.58 -0.09 -28.54
N ARG A 24 11.54 0.40 -27.74
CA ARG A 24 11.92 -0.24 -26.47
C ARG A 24 10.71 -0.35 -25.55
N ASP A 25 9.94 0.72 -25.36
CA ASP A 25 8.73 0.67 -24.51
C ASP A 25 7.72 -0.36 -25.03
N LEU A 26 7.60 -0.51 -26.36
CA LEU A 26 6.71 -1.51 -26.97
C LEU A 26 7.19 -2.95 -26.68
N LEU A 27 8.49 -3.22 -26.73
CA LEU A 27 9.08 -4.52 -26.42
C LEU A 27 8.93 -4.92 -24.94
N TYR A 28 8.71 -3.95 -24.04
CA TYR A 28 8.43 -4.21 -22.63
C TYR A 28 6.96 -4.01 -22.26
N HIS A 29 6.09 -3.79 -23.25
CA HIS A 29 4.63 -3.69 -23.07
C HIS A 29 4.01 -5.08 -23.02
N LEU A 30 4.22 -5.78 -21.91
CA LEU A 30 3.83 -7.18 -21.77
C LEU A 30 2.30 -7.41 -21.80
N PRO A 31 1.85 -8.59 -22.24
CA PRO A 31 0.44 -8.95 -22.16
C PRO A 31 -0.04 -9.01 -20.71
N ARG A 32 -1.25 -8.51 -20.46
CA ARG A 32 -1.91 -8.57 -19.15
C ARG A 32 -2.46 -9.97 -18.85
N ARG A 33 -2.89 -10.67 -19.89
CA ARG A 33 -3.33 -12.06 -19.82
C ARG A 33 -2.98 -12.78 -21.12
N LEU A 34 -2.95 -14.10 -21.05
CA LEU A 34 -2.84 -14.97 -22.21
C LEU A 34 -4.15 -15.72 -22.36
N ASP A 35 -4.70 -15.71 -23.57
CA ASP A 35 -5.82 -16.55 -23.93
C ASP A 35 -5.26 -17.78 -24.65
N ASP A 36 -5.32 -18.95 -24.02
CA ASP A 36 -4.92 -20.19 -24.69
C ASP A 36 -6.01 -20.57 -25.69
N ARG A 37 -5.69 -20.38 -26.98
CA ARG A 37 -6.54 -20.79 -28.11
C ARG A 37 -5.78 -21.75 -29.02
N SER A 38 -4.78 -22.45 -28.45
CA SER A 38 -4.02 -23.48 -29.17
C SER A 38 -4.86 -24.73 -29.43
N HIS A 39 -5.81 -25.01 -28.55
CA HIS A 39 -6.68 -26.19 -28.65
C HIS A 39 -7.97 -25.84 -29.40
N LEU A 40 -8.01 -26.18 -30.69
CA LEU A 40 -9.24 -26.15 -31.48
C LEU A 40 -10.09 -27.37 -31.11
N ARG A 41 -11.35 -27.13 -30.71
CA ARG A 41 -12.34 -28.19 -30.53
C ARG A 41 -13.26 -28.30 -31.72
N SER A 42 -13.72 -29.53 -31.98
CA SER A 42 -14.85 -29.77 -32.86
C SER A 42 -16.13 -29.22 -32.22
N ILE A 43 -17.11 -28.81 -33.03
CA ILE A 43 -18.43 -28.37 -32.55
C ILE A 43 -19.12 -29.48 -31.73
N TYR A 44 -18.91 -30.74 -32.08
CA TYR A 44 -19.43 -31.90 -31.36
C TYR A 44 -18.94 -31.98 -29.91
N ASP A 45 -17.64 -31.73 -29.69
CA ASP A 45 -16.98 -31.83 -28.38
C ASP A 45 -17.19 -30.61 -27.47
N LEU A 46 -17.99 -29.63 -27.90
CA LEU A 46 -18.22 -28.41 -27.12
C LEU A 46 -19.00 -28.68 -25.83
N GLN A 47 -18.39 -28.32 -24.71
CA GLN A 47 -18.96 -28.48 -23.37
C GLN A 47 -19.79 -27.26 -22.97
N HIS A 48 -20.97 -27.50 -22.38
CA HIS A 48 -21.82 -26.41 -21.90
C HIS A 48 -21.16 -25.65 -20.74
N GLY A 49 -21.14 -24.31 -20.84
CA GLY A 49 -20.63 -23.43 -19.79
C GLY A 49 -19.14 -23.13 -19.90
N ALA A 50 -18.38 -23.90 -20.67
CA ALA A 50 -16.95 -23.70 -20.93
C ALA A 50 -16.70 -22.58 -21.95
N VAL A 51 -15.51 -21.97 -21.90
CA VAL A 51 -15.00 -21.04 -22.91
C VAL A 51 -14.06 -21.84 -23.80
N GLU A 52 -14.44 -22.01 -25.07
CA GLU A 52 -13.77 -22.92 -26.00
C GLU A 52 -13.47 -22.19 -27.31
N THR A 53 -12.47 -22.68 -28.05
CA THR A 53 -12.10 -22.16 -29.37
C THR A 53 -12.47 -23.17 -30.45
N ILE A 54 -13.16 -22.72 -31.49
CA ILE A 54 -13.49 -23.56 -32.65
C ILE A 54 -13.06 -22.89 -33.95
N GLN A 55 -12.87 -23.71 -34.98
CA GLN A 55 -12.74 -23.25 -36.36
C GLN A 55 -13.95 -23.74 -37.15
N GLY A 56 -14.58 -22.86 -37.92
CA GLY A 56 -15.72 -23.24 -38.74
C GLY A 56 -15.94 -22.33 -39.93
N VAL A 57 -16.83 -22.74 -40.82
CA VAL A 57 -17.27 -22.00 -42.00
C VAL A 57 -18.58 -21.29 -41.68
N VAL A 58 -18.72 -20.04 -42.09
CA VAL A 58 -19.98 -19.31 -42.00
C VAL A 58 -20.98 -19.94 -42.96
N GLY A 59 -22.06 -20.50 -42.40
CA GLY A 59 -23.24 -20.90 -43.12
C GLY A 59 -24.22 -19.74 -43.28
N GLN A 60 -25.48 -19.95 -42.90
CA GLN A 60 -26.51 -18.93 -43.06
C GLN A 60 -26.42 -17.82 -42.00
N VAL A 61 -26.42 -16.56 -42.45
CA VAL A 61 -26.55 -15.39 -41.56
C VAL A 61 -27.96 -14.79 -41.69
N ARG A 62 -28.62 -14.60 -40.55
CA ARG A 62 -29.96 -14.00 -40.45
C ARG A 62 -29.94 -12.79 -39.54
N GLN A 63 -30.67 -11.75 -39.95
CA GLN A 63 -30.97 -10.60 -39.10
C GLN A 63 -32.46 -10.54 -38.85
N PHE A 64 -32.86 -10.36 -37.60
CA PHE A 64 -34.27 -10.18 -37.27
C PHE A 64 -34.45 -9.24 -36.07
N ARG A 65 -35.62 -8.61 -36.01
CA ARG A 65 -36.04 -7.72 -34.92
C ARG A 65 -37.19 -8.37 -34.14
N PRO A 66 -37.05 -8.63 -32.84
CA PRO A 66 -38.17 -9.11 -32.02
C PRO A 66 -39.28 -8.07 -31.95
N ARG A 67 -40.55 -8.51 -32.03
CA ARG A 67 -41.77 -7.68 -32.14
C ARG A 67 -42.02 -6.63 -31.03
N ARG A 68 -41.20 -6.55 -29.96
CA ARG A 68 -41.40 -5.65 -28.80
C ARG A 68 -40.14 -4.96 -28.26
N ARG A 69 -39.02 -4.94 -28.98
CA ARG A 69 -37.80 -4.22 -28.55
C ARG A 69 -37.10 -3.56 -29.73
N SER A 70 -36.44 -2.42 -29.49
CA SER A 70 -35.49 -1.76 -30.42
C SER A 70 -34.19 -2.57 -30.61
N LEU A 71 -34.26 -3.89 -30.48
CA LEU A 71 -33.14 -4.81 -30.48
C LEU A 71 -33.00 -5.44 -31.86
N VAL A 72 -31.82 -5.36 -32.47
CA VAL A 72 -31.48 -6.09 -33.70
C VAL A 72 -30.66 -7.31 -33.33
N ILE A 73 -31.09 -8.51 -33.74
CA ILE A 73 -30.34 -9.75 -33.50
C ILE A 73 -29.72 -10.21 -34.80
N THR A 74 -28.40 -10.37 -34.82
CA THR A 74 -27.65 -11.01 -35.90
C THR A 74 -27.31 -12.44 -35.45
N LYS A 75 -27.83 -13.45 -36.16
CA LYS A 75 -27.58 -14.87 -35.90
C LYS A 75 -26.84 -15.48 -37.10
N ALA A 76 -25.68 -16.10 -36.88
CA ALA A 76 -24.93 -16.82 -37.92
C ALA A 76 -24.81 -18.30 -37.54
N ALA A 77 -25.13 -19.19 -38.47
CA ALA A 77 -24.83 -20.61 -38.33
C ALA A 77 -23.36 -20.83 -38.73
N ILE A 78 -22.57 -21.45 -37.87
CA ILE A 78 -21.19 -21.82 -38.12
C ILE A 78 -21.14 -23.33 -38.18
N THR A 79 -20.52 -23.87 -39.22
CA THR A 79 -20.46 -25.31 -39.46
C THR A 79 -19.02 -25.77 -39.54
N ASP A 80 -18.74 -26.91 -38.94
CA ASP A 80 -17.52 -27.69 -39.15
C ASP A 80 -17.91 -29.12 -39.59
N ASP A 81 -16.95 -30.03 -39.68
CA ASP A 81 -17.19 -31.42 -40.09
C ASP A 81 -18.00 -32.23 -39.06
N SER A 82 -18.22 -31.68 -37.86
CA SER A 82 -18.81 -32.36 -36.71
C SER A 82 -20.20 -31.86 -36.33
N GLY A 83 -20.60 -30.64 -36.72
CA GLY A 83 -21.91 -30.11 -36.39
C GLY A 83 -22.16 -28.65 -36.76
N VAL A 84 -23.20 -28.08 -36.16
CA VAL A 84 -23.65 -26.70 -36.37
C VAL A 84 -23.70 -25.94 -35.05
N LEU A 85 -22.96 -24.83 -34.96
CA LEU A 85 -22.95 -23.90 -33.85
C LEU A 85 -23.68 -22.62 -34.24
N GLN A 86 -24.62 -22.17 -33.40
CA GLN A 86 -25.32 -20.91 -33.62
C GLN A 86 -24.61 -19.75 -32.90
N VAL A 87 -24.26 -18.70 -33.63
CA VAL A 87 -23.60 -17.54 -33.04
C VAL A 87 -24.51 -16.33 -33.07
N VAL A 88 -24.71 -15.70 -31.92
CA VAL A 88 -25.74 -14.65 -31.74
C VAL A 88 -25.12 -13.36 -31.23
N TRP A 89 -25.30 -12.26 -31.96
CA TRP A 89 -24.94 -10.91 -31.51
C TRP A 89 -26.18 -10.03 -31.37
N TYR A 90 -26.21 -9.25 -30.29
CA TYR A 90 -27.26 -8.28 -30.00
C TYR A 90 -26.82 -6.87 -30.39
N ASN A 91 -27.68 -6.13 -31.10
CA ASN A 91 -27.45 -4.75 -31.58
C ASN A 91 -26.21 -4.54 -32.44
N GLN A 92 -25.76 -5.57 -33.18
CA GLN A 92 -24.60 -5.49 -34.06
C GLN A 92 -24.97 -5.89 -35.51
N PRO A 93 -25.74 -5.05 -36.23
CA PRO A 93 -26.18 -5.35 -37.60
C PRO A 93 -25.04 -5.28 -38.63
N TYR A 94 -23.94 -4.59 -38.34
CA TYR A 94 -22.80 -4.49 -39.24
C TYR A 94 -22.14 -5.86 -39.50
N LEU A 95 -22.25 -6.79 -38.52
CA LEU A 95 -21.62 -8.10 -38.59
C LEU A 95 -22.15 -9.01 -39.71
N ALA A 96 -23.40 -8.83 -40.17
CA ALA A 96 -23.89 -9.67 -41.26
C ALA A 96 -23.20 -9.40 -42.60
N ARG A 97 -22.60 -8.21 -42.77
CA ARG A 97 -21.77 -7.93 -43.95
C ARG A 97 -20.38 -8.55 -43.83
N LEU A 98 -19.86 -8.64 -42.60
CA LEU A 98 -18.51 -9.10 -42.33
C LEU A 98 -18.42 -10.64 -42.28
N LEU A 99 -19.50 -11.28 -41.83
CA LEU A 99 -19.70 -12.74 -41.80
C LEU A 99 -20.39 -13.22 -43.09
N ALA A 100 -19.76 -13.00 -44.24
CA ALA A 100 -20.30 -13.52 -45.50
C ALA A 100 -20.30 -15.06 -45.49
N PRO A 101 -21.38 -15.73 -45.97
CA PRO A 101 -21.41 -17.19 -46.11
C PRO A 101 -20.21 -17.71 -46.92
N GLY A 102 -19.68 -18.87 -46.52
CA GLY A 102 -18.49 -19.49 -47.10
C GLY A 102 -17.17 -19.03 -46.48
N ARG A 103 -17.16 -17.98 -45.65
CA ARG A 103 -15.92 -17.51 -45.01
C ARG A 103 -15.51 -18.44 -43.86
N ARG A 104 -14.23 -18.77 -43.79
CA ARG A 104 -13.64 -19.50 -42.66
C ARG A 104 -13.32 -18.54 -41.53
N LEU A 105 -13.58 -18.95 -40.30
CA LEU A 105 -13.27 -18.15 -39.12
C LEU A 105 -12.99 -19.01 -37.89
N VAL A 106 -12.23 -18.44 -36.97
CA VAL A 106 -12.03 -18.97 -35.63
C VAL A 106 -12.92 -18.20 -34.67
N LEU A 107 -13.66 -18.91 -33.83
CA LEU A 107 -14.48 -18.33 -32.77
C LEU A 107 -13.92 -18.73 -31.41
N HIS A 108 -13.92 -17.77 -30.50
CA HIS A 108 -13.60 -18.00 -29.10
C HIS A 108 -14.70 -17.41 -28.24
N GLY A 109 -15.33 -18.23 -27.42
CA GLY A 109 -16.40 -17.76 -26.57
C GLY A 109 -17.03 -18.82 -25.70
N ARG A 110 -17.92 -18.36 -24.82
CA ARG A 110 -18.62 -19.25 -23.89
C ARG A 110 -19.72 -20.02 -24.60
N VAL A 111 -19.65 -21.34 -24.50
CA VAL A 111 -20.62 -22.26 -25.10
C VAL A 111 -21.88 -22.34 -24.23
N GLN A 112 -23.03 -22.18 -24.85
CA GLN A 112 -24.34 -22.36 -24.23
C GLN A 112 -25.13 -23.42 -24.99
N ARG A 113 -25.82 -24.31 -24.27
CA ARG A 113 -26.78 -25.23 -24.87
C ARG A 113 -28.17 -24.77 -24.44
N ARG A 114 -29.00 -24.34 -25.38
CA ARG A 114 -30.35 -23.82 -25.09
C ARG A 114 -31.33 -24.34 -26.13
N ALA A 115 -32.42 -24.95 -25.67
CA ALA A 115 -33.49 -25.50 -26.52
C ALA A 115 -32.97 -26.48 -27.60
N GLY A 116 -31.97 -27.29 -27.28
CA GLY A 116 -31.38 -28.26 -28.21
C GLY A 116 -30.32 -27.68 -29.17
N GLU A 117 -30.14 -26.36 -29.21
CA GLU A 117 -29.09 -25.73 -30.02
C GLU A 117 -27.84 -25.45 -29.18
N ILE A 118 -26.65 -25.73 -29.75
CA ILE A 118 -25.39 -25.23 -29.23
C ILE A 118 -25.23 -23.80 -29.78
N GLN A 119 -24.99 -22.84 -28.90
CA GLN A 119 -24.84 -21.44 -29.27
C GLN A 119 -23.71 -20.73 -28.52
N MET A 120 -23.09 -19.74 -29.16
CA MET A 120 -22.22 -18.77 -28.51
C MET A 120 -22.86 -17.38 -28.62
N ILE A 121 -22.88 -16.64 -27.50
CA ILE A 121 -23.39 -15.26 -27.48
C ILE A 121 -22.20 -14.32 -27.58
N ALA A 122 -22.22 -13.48 -28.63
CA ALA A 122 -21.20 -12.49 -28.94
C ALA A 122 -19.75 -12.98 -28.76
N PRO A 123 -19.37 -14.15 -29.33
CA PRO A 123 -17.99 -14.61 -29.24
C PRO A 123 -17.09 -13.67 -30.02
N GLU A 124 -15.83 -13.66 -29.61
CA GLU A 124 -14.77 -13.07 -30.41
C GLU A 124 -14.57 -13.96 -31.63
N PHE A 125 -14.42 -13.35 -32.80
CA PHE A 125 -14.16 -14.09 -34.03
C PHE A 125 -13.06 -13.42 -34.84
N GLU A 126 -12.29 -14.25 -35.53
CA GLU A 126 -11.19 -13.83 -36.40
C GLU A 126 -11.37 -14.53 -37.76
N PRO A 127 -11.56 -13.77 -38.85
CA PRO A 127 -11.63 -14.37 -40.19
C PRO A 127 -10.28 -14.98 -40.57
N LEU A 128 -10.33 -16.16 -41.16
CA LEU A 128 -9.20 -16.82 -41.80
C LEU A 128 -9.18 -16.36 -43.26
N ASP A 129 -8.18 -15.58 -43.64
CA ASP A 129 -7.96 -15.18 -45.04
C ASP A 129 -7.04 -16.22 -45.72
N ASP A 130 -7.31 -16.56 -46.98
CA ASP A 130 -6.49 -17.52 -47.73
C ASP A 130 -5.13 -16.88 -48.07
N GLY A 131 -4.07 -17.31 -47.39
CA GLY A 131 -2.69 -17.06 -47.80
C GLY A 131 -1.76 -16.38 -46.78
N GLU A 132 -2.26 -15.72 -45.72
CA GLU A 132 -1.39 -15.10 -44.71
C GLU A 132 -1.96 -15.21 -43.28
N ASP A 133 -1.02 -15.35 -42.33
CA ASP A 133 -1.13 -15.20 -40.87
C ASP A 133 -1.62 -16.39 -40.01
N THR A 134 -0.73 -17.39 -39.90
CA THR A 134 -0.62 -18.28 -38.72
C THR A 134 -0.30 -17.54 -37.41
N LEU A 135 -0.07 -16.22 -37.45
CA LEU A 135 0.06 -15.36 -36.27
C LEU A 135 -1.19 -15.34 -35.38
N HIS A 136 -2.36 -15.61 -35.97
CA HIS A 136 -3.65 -15.35 -35.36
C HIS A 136 -4.48 -16.59 -35.03
N VAL A 137 -3.95 -17.81 -35.27
CA VAL A 137 -4.67 -19.08 -35.04
C VAL A 137 -3.74 -20.18 -34.48
N GLY A 138 -4.24 -20.99 -33.54
CA GLY A 138 -3.57 -22.21 -33.06
C GLY A 138 -2.39 -22.00 -32.11
N ARG A 139 -2.35 -20.86 -31.41
CA ARG A 139 -1.28 -20.51 -30.46
C ARG A 139 -1.85 -19.87 -29.18
N ILE A 140 -0.98 -19.61 -28.22
CA ILE A 140 -1.31 -18.83 -27.02
C ILE A 140 -1.35 -17.34 -27.40
N PHE A 141 -2.46 -16.67 -27.10
CA PHE A 141 -2.71 -15.29 -27.52
C PHE A 141 -2.38 -14.26 -26.45
N PRO A 142 -1.46 -13.32 -26.71
CA PRO A 142 -1.26 -12.20 -25.82
C PRO A 142 -2.40 -11.19 -25.91
N VAL A 143 -2.98 -10.85 -24.76
CA VAL A 143 -3.94 -9.76 -24.61
C VAL A 143 -3.25 -8.62 -23.88
N TYR A 144 -3.06 -7.50 -24.60
CA TYR A 144 -2.33 -6.34 -24.13
C TYR A 144 -3.25 -5.32 -23.46
N PRO A 145 -2.75 -4.51 -22.51
CA PRO A 145 -3.42 -3.27 -22.14
C PRO A 145 -3.64 -2.39 -23.40
N SER A 146 -4.87 -1.94 -23.62
CA SER A 146 -5.28 -1.17 -24.80
C SER A 146 -6.08 0.08 -24.44
N THR A 147 -6.14 1.05 -25.35
CA THR A 147 -7.00 2.24 -25.26
C THR A 147 -7.99 2.27 -26.42
N ASP A 148 -9.08 3.02 -26.27
CA ASP A 148 -10.03 3.27 -27.36
C ASP A 148 -9.32 3.68 -28.66
N GLY A 149 -9.66 2.99 -29.75
CA GLY A 149 -9.03 3.16 -31.07
C GLY A 149 -7.82 2.25 -31.35
N LEU A 150 -7.36 1.44 -30.38
CA LEU A 150 -6.36 0.38 -30.60
C LEU A 150 -6.97 -1.00 -30.32
N SER A 151 -7.13 -1.81 -31.38
CA SER A 151 -7.60 -3.19 -31.23
C SER A 151 -6.47 -4.14 -30.83
N GLN A 152 -6.81 -5.25 -30.19
CA GLN A 152 -5.85 -6.31 -29.83
C GLN A 152 -5.15 -6.90 -31.06
N ARG A 153 -5.83 -7.00 -32.21
CA ARG A 153 -5.22 -7.45 -33.47
C ARG A 153 -4.10 -6.50 -33.89
N VAL A 154 -4.39 -5.19 -33.92
CA VAL A 154 -3.40 -4.17 -34.29
C VAL A 154 -2.20 -4.18 -33.33
N LEU A 155 -2.44 -4.30 -32.01
CA LEU A 155 -1.36 -4.40 -31.03
C LEU A 155 -0.49 -5.65 -31.24
N ARG A 156 -1.11 -6.83 -31.44
CA ARG A 156 -0.40 -8.09 -31.72
C ARG A 156 0.50 -7.95 -32.96
N THR A 157 -0.02 -7.43 -34.06
CA THR A 157 0.74 -7.24 -35.31
C THR A 157 1.92 -6.28 -35.11
N ILE A 158 1.69 -5.14 -34.44
CA ILE A 158 2.74 -4.15 -34.17
C ILE A 158 3.85 -4.74 -33.28
N VAL A 159 3.47 -5.44 -32.22
CA VAL A 159 4.43 -6.07 -31.30
C VAL A 159 5.21 -7.18 -32.01
N PHE A 160 4.54 -8.00 -32.83
CA PHE A 160 5.21 -9.05 -33.60
C PHE A 160 6.27 -8.48 -34.53
N HIS A 161 5.94 -7.46 -35.32
CA HIS A 161 6.93 -6.81 -36.18
C HIS A 161 8.06 -6.16 -35.39
N ALA A 162 7.75 -5.58 -34.22
CA ALA A 162 8.78 -5.00 -33.37
C ALA A 162 9.74 -6.05 -32.81
N LEU A 163 9.25 -7.23 -32.43
CA LEU A 163 10.09 -8.34 -31.99
C LEU A 163 10.97 -8.84 -33.13
N ASP A 164 10.41 -8.97 -34.34
CA ASP A 164 11.13 -9.42 -35.53
C ASP A 164 12.25 -8.46 -35.94
N ASP A 165 11.98 -7.16 -35.94
CA ASP A 165 12.94 -6.12 -36.33
C ASP A 165 13.99 -5.81 -35.27
N TYR A 166 13.60 -5.79 -33.99
CA TYR A 166 14.37 -5.12 -32.94
C TYR A 166 14.73 -6.00 -31.74
N ALA A 167 14.16 -7.20 -31.57
CA ALA A 167 14.48 -8.02 -30.38
C ALA A 167 15.96 -8.43 -30.32
N ALA A 168 16.55 -8.79 -31.47
CA ALA A 168 17.97 -9.15 -31.57
C ALA A 168 18.93 -7.96 -31.31
N LEU A 169 18.43 -6.72 -31.39
CA LEU A 169 19.21 -5.51 -31.11
C LEU A 169 19.25 -5.17 -29.62
N VAL A 170 18.45 -5.86 -28.78
CA VAL A 170 18.46 -5.65 -27.34
C VAL A 170 19.63 -6.42 -26.74
N GLU A 171 20.66 -5.69 -26.32
CA GLU A 171 21.85 -6.28 -25.72
C GLU A 171 21.53 -7.07 -24.45
N GLU A 172 22.20 -8.22 -24.31
CA GLU A 172 22.21 -8.97 -23.06
C GLU A 172 23.08 -8.26 -22.03
N TRP A 173 22.45 -7.78 -20.97
CA TRP A 173 23.13 -7.05 -19.89
C TRP A 173 23.20 -7.86 -18.59
N LEU A 174 22.41 -8.94 -18.44
CA LEU A 174 22.55 -9.81 -17.28
C LEU A 174 23.84 -10.64 -17.38
N PRO A 175 24.69 -10.65 -16.35
CA PRO A 175 25.91 -11.45 -16.37
C PRO A 175 25.62 -12.95 -16.59
N ALA A 176 26.43 -13.61 -17.41
CA ALA A 176 26.25 -15.04 -17.74
C ALA A 176 26.17 -15.95 -16.49
N ARG A 177 26.86 -15.59 -15.40
CA ARG A 177 26.78 -16.31 -14.12
C ARG A 177 25.38 -16.27 -13.50
N VAL A 178 24.69 -15.12 -13.58
CA VAL A 178 23.35 -14.91 -13.03
C VAL A 178 22.34 -15.69 -13.86
N ARG A 179 22.44 -15.61 -15.19
CA ARG A 179 21.60 -16.39 -16.10
C ARG A 179 21.71 -17.89 -15.84
N ARG A 180 22.92 -18.44 -15.76
CA ARG A 180 23.14 -19.87 -15.47
C ARG A 180 22.59 -20.28 -14.12
N ARG A 181 22.73 -19.45 -13.07
CA ARG A 181 22.23 -19.73 -11.72
C ARG A 181 20.71 -19.90 -11.69
N HIS A 182 19.98 -19.08 -12.46
CA HIS A 182 18.51 -19.06 -12.44
C HIS A 182 17.86 -19.77 -13.64
N GLY A 183 18.66 -20.31 -14.57
CA GLY A 183 18.15 -20.95 -15.79
C GLY A 183 17.49 -19.96 -16.76
N PHE A 184 17.88 -18.68 -16.73
CA PHE A 184 17.28 -17.68 -17.59
C PHE A 184 17.77 -17.79 -19.04
N ALA A 185 16.82 -17.69 -19.97
CA ALA A 185 17.09 -17.50 -21.39
C ALA A 185 17.87 -16.20 -21.65
N ASP A 186 18.36 -16.00 -22.87
CA ASP A 186 18.89 -14.70 -23.29
C ASP A 186 17.77 -13.68 -23.53
N GLN A 187 18.16 -12.41 -23.74
CA GLN A 187 17.23 -11.30 -23.86
C GLN A 187 16.26 -11.45 -25.02
N GLU A 188 16.76 -11.87 -26.18
CA GLU A 188 15.93 -12.02 -27.36
C GLU A 188 14.90 -13.13 -27.16
N ALA A 189 15.33 -14.31 -26.72
CA ALA A 189 14.45 -15.44 -26.48
C ALA A 189 13.40 -15.10 -25.41
N ALA A 190 13.79 -14.41 -24.34
CA ALA A 190 12.86 -14.00 -23.30
C ALA A 190 11.81 -13.00 -23.81
N LEU A 191 12.20 -12.00 -24.60
CA LEU A 191 11.25 -11.07 -25.22
C LEU A 191 10.25 -11.80 -26.11
N ARG A 192 10.73 -12.71 -26.97
CA ARG A 192 9.85 -13.50 -27.84
C ARG A 192 8.87 -14.36 -27.04
N GLN A 193 9.35 -15.10 -26.05
CA GLN A 193 8.52 -16.00 -25.23
C GLN A 193 7.56 -15.25 -24.29
N ALA A 194 7.92 -14.06 -23.81
CA ALA A 194 7.02 -13.27 -22.95
C ALA A 194 5.78 -12.76 -23.72
N HIS A 195 5.94 -12.49 -25.02
CA HIS A 195 4.88 -11.99 -25.88
C HIS A 195 4.15 -13.10 -26.65
N PHE A 196 4.88 -14.00 -27.30
CA PHE A 196 4.36 -15.09 -28.11
C PHE A 196 4.99 -16.41 -27.68
N PRO A 197 4.54 -16.97 -26.54
CA PRO A 197 5.13 -18.19 -25.99
C PRO A 197 4.76 -19.44 -26.79
N ASP A 198 5.68 -20.41 -26.77
CA ASP A 198 5.40 -21.78 -27.22
C ASP A 198 4.50 -22.52 -26.21
N THR A 199 4.70 -22.28 -24.91
CA THR A 199 3.90 -22.87 -23.82
C THR A 199 3.67 -21.85 -22.69
N LEU A 200 2.64 -22.07 -21.87
CA LEU A 200 2.42 -21.22 -20.69
C LEU A 200 3.62 -21.26 -19.71
N ASP A 201 4.36 -22.37 -19.65
CA ASP A 201 5.55 -22.50 -18.80
C ASP A 201 6.72 -21.63 -19.32
N THR A 202 7.01 -21.68 -20.63
CA THR A 202 8.06 -20.84 -21.22
C THR A 202 7.74 -19.36 -21.10
N GLN A 203 6.45 -18.99 -21.15
CA GLN A 203 6.03 -17.62 -20.88
C GLN A 203 6.32 -17.20 -19.45
N GLU A 204 5.97 -18.04 -18.48
CA GLU A 204 6.17 -17.71 -17.06
C GLU A 204 7.67 -17.64 -16.74
N GLN A 205 8.51 -18.49 -17.35
CA GLN A 205 9.97 -18.38 -17.25
C GLN A 205 10.50 -17.06 -17.81
N ALA A 206 10.02 -16.65 -19.00
CA ALA A 206 10.39 -15.38 -19.62
C ALA A 206 9.95 -14.18 -18.77
N ARG A 207 8.72 -14.22 -18.25
CA ARG A 207 8.19 -13.21 -17.33
C ARG A 207 9.04 -13.13 -16.07
N ARG A 208 9.38 -14.27 -15.44
CA ARG A 208 10.24 -14.32 -14.23
C ARG A 208 11.60 -13.69 -14.46
N ARG A 209 12.22 -13.95 -15.61
CA ARG A 209 13.48 -13.30 -16.01
C ARG A 209 13.33 -11.78 -16.06
N MET A 210 12.30 -11.26 -16.73
CA MET A 210 12.07 -9.82 -16.83
C MET A 210 11.73 -9.16 -15.49
N VAL A 211 10.97 -9.86 -14.63
CA VAL A 211 10.74 -9.45 -13.25
C VAL A 211 12.08 -9.35 -12.52
N TYR A 212 12.92 -10.39 -12.60
CA TYR A 212 14.23 -10.39 -11.96
C TYR A 212 15.11 -9.24 -12.46
N GLU A 213 15.12 -8.97 -13.76
CA GLU A 213 15.87 -7.86 -14.36
C GLU A 213 15.52 -6.52 -13.75
N GLU A 214 14.24 -6.22 -13.66
CA GLU A 214 13.77 -4.94 -13.15
C GLU A 214 14.09 -4.80 -11.66
N LEU A 215 13.92 -5.89 -10.89
CA LEU A 215 14.28 -5.92 -9.48
C LEU A 215 15.80 -5.84 -9.26
N PHE A 216 16.60 -6.47 -10.12
CA PHE A 216 18.06 -6.44 -10.04
C PHE A 216 18.59 -5.04 -10.36
N LEU A 217 18.04 -4.35 -11.37
CA LEU A 217 18.35 -2.94 -11.63
C LEU A 217 17.98 -2.05 -10.44
N LEU A 218 16.81 -2.28 -9.85
CA LEU A 218 16.40 -1.56 -8.64
C LEU A 218 17.41 -1.77 -7.51
N GLN A 219 17.81 -3.02 -7.22
CA GLN A 219 18.83 -3.30 -6.19
C GLN A 219 20.17 -2.62 -6.50
N LEU A 220 20.62 -2.60 -7.76
CA LEU A 220 21.84 -1.90 -8.16
C LEU A 220 21.75 -0.39 -7.94
N LEU A 221 20.61 0.23 -8.25
CA LEU A 221 20.35 1.65 -7.99
C LEU A 221 20.39 1.96 -6.49
N LEU A 222 19.78 1.11 -5.67
CA LEU A 222 19.78 1.23 -4.22
C LEU A 222 21.19 1.08 -3.63
N LEU A 223 21.96 0.09 -4.09
CA LEU A 223 23.36 -0.09 -3.68
C LEU A 223 24.23 1.12 -4.06
N ARG A 224 24.02 1.69 -5.25
CA ARG A 224 24.73 2.90 -5.68
C ARG A 224 24.34 4.12 -4.84
N GLN A 225 23.07 4.26 -4.46
CA GLN A 225 22.62 5.31 -3.56
C GLN A 225 23.23 5.14 -2.17
N LYS A 226 23.24 3.91 -1.64
CA LYS A 226 23.89 3.58 -0.36
C LYS A 226 25.38 3.92 -0.38
N ALA A 227 26.11 3.49 -1.42
CA ALA A 227 27.53 3.80 -1.57
C ALA A 227 27.80 5.31 -1.65
N ARG A 228 26.89 6.08 -2.27
CA ARG A 228 26.99 7.54 -2.31
C ARG A 228 26.76 8.17 -0.94
N ALA A 229 25.78 7.68 -0.19
CA ALA A 229 25.53 8.14 1.18
C ALA A 229 26.69 7.80 2.12
N GLU A 230 27.27 6.61 1.98
CA GLU A 230 28.47 6.18 2.72
C GLU A 230 29.73 6.93 2.30
N ALA A 231 29.82 7.46 1.07
CA ALA A 231 30.95 8.30 0.68
C ALA A 231 30.94 9.69 1.36
N GLU A 232 29.82 10.10 1.97
CA GLU A 232 29.72 11.39 2.64
C GLU A 232 30.16 11.29 4.11
N PRO A 233 31.22 12.00 4.51
CA PRO A 233 31.69 11.95 5.89
C PRO A 233 30.69 12.61 6.84
N ARG A 234 30.52 11.99 8.01
CA ARG A 234 29.74 12.53 9.14
C ARG A 234 30.26 13.91 9.54
N ALA A 235 29.36 14.89 9.60
CA ALA A 235 29.72 16.25 10.02
C ALA A 235 29.74 16.41 11.55
N VAL A 236 28.86 15.71 12.27
CA VAL A 236 28.74 15.79 13.73
C VAL A 236 29.16 14.46 14.35
N ARG A 237 30.30 14.45 15.05
CA ARG A 237 30.72 13.34 15.91
C ARG A 237 30.25 13.57 17.34
N TYR A 238 29.72 12.52 17.94
CA TYR A 238 29.28 12.51 19.33
C TYR A 238 30.43 12.12 20.25
N GLY A 239 30.51 12.74 21.43
CA GLY A 239 31.32 12.24 22.54
C GLY A 239 30.76 10.94 23.14
N ASP A 240 31.40 10.48 24.22
CA ASP A 240 30.90 9.32 24.97
C ASP A 240 29.70 9.72 25.84
N ALA A 241 28.62 8.95 25.71
CA ALA A 241 27.39 9.09 26.49
C ALA A 241 26.95 7.75 27.12
N GLY A 242 27.87 6.76 27.19
CA GLY A 242 27.57 5.41 27.65
C GLY A 242 26.99 5.37 29.07
N ASP A 243 27.58 6.12 30.00
CA ASP A 243 27.08 6.20 31.40
C ASP A 243 25.68 6.79 31.48
N LEU A 244 25.42 7.88 30.76
CA LEU A 244 24.11 8.54 30.73
C LEU A 244 23.01 7.62 30.20
N VAL A 245 23.31 6.88 29.13
CA VAL A 245 22.39 5.88 28.55
C VAL A 245 22.18 4.70 29.49
N ALA A 246 23.24 4.23 30.17
CA ALA A 246 23.12 3.15 31.15
C ALA A 246 22.23 3.56 32.34
N ARG A 247 22.42 4.77 32.87
CA ARG A 247 21.56 5.34 33.93
C ARG A 247 20.11 5.48 33.47
N PHE A 248 19.89 5.89 32.22
CA PHE A 248 18.55 5.92 31.63
C PHE A 248 17.90 4.54 31.62
N HIS A 249 18.60 3.51 31.12
CA HIS A 249 18.08 2.14 31.06
C HIS A 249 17.81 1.56 32.46
N GLN A 250 18.65 1.86 33.44
CA GLN A 250 18.43 1.45 34.84
C GLN A 250 17.25 2.20 35.49
N GLY A 251 16.98 3.43 35.06
CA GLY A 251 15.84 4.22 35.53
C GLY A 251 14.50 3.81 34.94
N LEU A 252 14.48 2.90 33.95
CA LEU A 252 13.24 2.40 33.38
C LEU A 252 12.53 1.48 34.39
N GLY A 253 11.25 1.73 34.66
CA GLY A 253 10.42 0.88 35.51
C GLY A 253 10.04 -0.47 34.91
N PHE A 254 10.68 -0.87 33.80
CA PHE A 254 10.44 -2.12 33.08
C PHE A 254 11.72 -2.56 32.35
N PRO A 255 11.93 -3.86 32.16
CA PRO A 255 13.05 -4.35 31.37
C PRO A 255 12.82 -4.11 29.88
N LEU A 256 13.91 -3.83 29.16
CA LEU A 256 13.88 -3.76 27.70
C LEU A 256 13.72 -5.16 27.10
N THR A 257 13.03 -5.25 25.97
CA THR A 257 12.94 -6.49 25.19
C THR A 257 14.23 -6.76 24.43
N GLN A 258 14.45 -8.00 23.95
CA GLN A 258 15.64 -8.31 23.15
C GLN A 258 15.61 -7.55 21.82
N ALA A 259 14.42 -7.39 21.24
CA ALA A 259 14.22 -6.57 20.05
C ALA A 259 14.63 -5.10 20.28
N GLN A 260 14.29 -4.52 21.44
CA GLN A 260 14.69 -3.16 21.82
C GLN A 260 16.21 -3.05 22.02
N HIS A 261 16.82 -4.02 22.73
CA HIS A 261 18.28 -4.06 22.90
C HIS A 261 19.02 -4.12 21.56
N ARG A 262 18.56 -4.99 20.65
CA ARG A 262 19.11 -5.12 19.30
C ARG A 262 18.99 -3.81 18.52
N ALA A 263 17.81 -3.19 18.49
CA ALA A 263 17.60 -1.93 17.78
C ALA A 263 18.44 -0.78 18.36
N ILE A 264 18.56 -0.69 19.69
CA ILE A 264 19.42 0.30 20.36
C ILE A 264 20.89 0.08 20.00
N ALA A 265 21.37 -1.17 19.98
CA ALA A 265 22.73 -1.50 19.61
C ALA A 265 23.05 -1.19 18.14
N GLU A 266 22.12 -1.50 17.21
CA GLU A 266 22.24 -1.14 15.80
C GLU A 266 22.32 0.37 15.59
N ILE A 267 21.40 1.14 16.19
CA ILE A 267 21.42 2.60 16.15
C ILE A 267 22.71 3.14 16.78
N ALA A 268 23.15 2.56 17.90
CA ALA A 268 24.39 2.97 18.53
C ALA A 268 25.63 2.68 17.64
N GLY A 269 25.64 1.56 16.92
CA GLY A 269 26.69 1.29 15.92
C GLY A 269 26.75 2.39 14.86
N ASP A 270 25.59 2.75 14.29
CA ASP A 270 25.52 3.76 13.23
C ASP A 270 25.93 5.15 13.71
N LEU A 271 25.44 5.58 14.89
CA LEU A 271 25.78 6.88 15.49
C LEU A 271 27.28 7.00 15.81
N ALA A 272 27.97 5.87 16.07
CA ALA A 272 29.42 5.84 16.27
C ALA A 272 30.21 5.72 14.95
N GLY A 273 29.53 5.40 13.84
CA GLY A 273 30.12 5.17 12.54
C GLY A 273 30.63 6.44 11.84
N PRO A 274 31.42 6.28 10.76
CA PRO A 274 32.03 7.40 10.05
C PRO A 274 31.07 8.21 9.15
N HIS A 275 29.86 7.71 8.91
CA HIS A 275 28.87 8.31 8.00
C HIS A 275 27.57 8.62 8.75
N PRO A 276 26.74 9.59 8.29
CA PRO A 276 25.44 9.87 8.89
C PRO A 276 24.51 8.66 8.82
N MET A 277 23.84 8.35 9.92
CA MET A 277 22.80 7.33 9.98
C MET A 277 21.57 7.77 9.20
N ASN A 278 20.98 6.85 8.45
CA ASN A 278 19.65 6.99 7.88
C ASN A 278 18.91 5.68 8.13
N ARG A 279 18.07 5.64 9.16
CA ARG A 279 17.46 4.38 9.65
C ARG A 279 15.96 4.51 9.87
N LEU A 280 15.22 3.48 9.49
CA LEU A 280 13.82 3.24 9.78
C LEU A 280 13.70 2.27 10.97
N LEU A 281 13.18 2.76 12.08
CA LEU A 281 12.72 1.95 13.20
C LEU A 281 11.24 1.61 13.01
N GLN A 282 10.96 0.34 12.78
CA GLN A 282 9.60 -0.15 12.67
C GLN A 282 9.26 -1.12 13.79
N GLY A 283 8.00 -1.14 14.16
CA GLY A 283 7.49 -2.06 15.16
C GLY A 283 6.02 -1.80 15.41
N ASP A 284 5.35 -2.78 15.99
CA ASP A 284 3.92 -2.68 16.26
C ASP A 284 3.59 -1.50 17.21
N VAL A 285 2.34 -1.07 17.25
CA VAL A 285 1.84 -0.07 18.20
C VAL A 285 2.10 -0.57 19.61
N GLY A 286 2.90 0.17 20.39
CA GLY A 286 3.27 -0.21 21.76
C GLY A 286 4.49 -1.13 21.89
N SER A 287 5.22 -1.41 20.81
CA SER A 287 6.52 -2.14 20.85
C SER A 287 7.66 -1.37 21.55
N GLY A 288 7.43 -0.15 22.02
CA GLY A 288 8.41 0.67 22.73
C GLY A 288 9.36 1.48 21.83
N LYS A 289 8.95 1.80 20.59
CA LYS A 289 9.70 2.70 19.68
C LYS A 289 10.20 3.98 20.34
N THR A 290 9.37 4.58 21.19
CA THR A 290 9.70 5.80 21.96
C THR A 290 10.94 5.63 22.84
N VAL A 291 11.14 4.48 23.47
CA VAL A 291 12.29 4.22 24.36
C VAL A 291 13.58 4.07 23.55
N VAL A 292 13.49 3.45 22.38
CA VAL A 292 14.61 3.33 21.44
C VAL A 292 15.00 4.71 20.90
N ALA A 293 14.03 5.53 20.50
CA ALA A 293 14.27 6.90 20.07
C ALA A 293 14.85 7.79 21.19
N ALA A 294 14.35 7.65 22.42
CA ALA A 294 14.89 8.34 23.59
C ALA A 294 16.35 7.95 23.84
N SER A 295 16.70 6.66 23.74
CA SER A 295 18.09 6.19 23.86
C SER A 295 19.00 6.83 22.80
N ALA A 296 18.53 6.95 21.55
CA ALA A 296 19.27 7.55 20.47
C ALA A 296 19.49 9.07 20.67
N LEU A 297 18.42 9.80 21.02
CA LEU A 297 18.45 11.22 21.32
C LEU A 297 19.34 11.52 22.54
N LEU A 298 19.27 10.69 23.58
CA LEU A 298 20.12 10.81 24.76
C LEU A 298 21.59 10.64 24.43
N ARG A 299 21.92 9.72 23.52
CA ARG A 299 23.31 9.52 23.06
C ARG A 299 23.84 10.70 22.25
N CYS A 300 22.98 11.31 21.42
CA CYS A 300 23.29 12.56 20.73
C CYS A 300 23.54 13.71 21.72
N ALA A 301 22.61 13.91 22.66
CA ALA A 301 22.66 14.94 23.71
C ALA A 301 23.90 14.79 24.60
N GLY A 302 24.09 13.60 25.20
CA GLY A 302 25.25 13.31 26.05
C GLY A 302 26.59 13.39 25.30
N GLY A 303 26.57 13.22 23.97
CA GLY A 303 27.72 13.43 23.09
C GLY A 303 27.96 14.90 22.69
N GLY A 304 27.24 15.85 23.28
CA GLY A 304 27.41 17.29 23.09
C GLY A 304 26.76 17.86 21.83
N ALA A 305 25.74 17.20 21.27
CA ALA A 305 24.98 17.68 20.12
C ALA A 305 23.48 17.67 20.41
N GLN A 306 22.72 18.55 19.77
CA GLN A 306 21.28 18.66 19.98
C GLN A 306 20.53 17.60 19.17
N GLY A 307 19.47 17.04 19.76
CA GLY A 307 18.53 16.16 19.09
C GLY A 307 17.20 16.86 18.80
N ALA A 308 16.53 16.50 17.71
CA ALA A 308 15.18 16.97 17.41
C ALA A 308 14.22 15.79 17.22
N LEU A 309 13.00 15.87 17.76
CA LEU A 309 11.91 14.93 17.49
C LEU A 309 10.73 15.67 16.86
N MET A 310 10.38 15.32 15.63
CA MET A 310 9.24 15.87 14.92
C MET A 310 8.05 14.92 14.98
N ALA A 311 6.91 15.43 15.46
CA ALA A 311 5.64 14.72 15.55
C ALA A 311 4.53 15.42 14.72
N PRO A 312 3.57 14.68 14.13
CA PRO A 312 2.62 15.23 13.16
C PRO A 312 1.60 16.21 13.75
N THR A 313 1.35 16.15 15.06
CA THR A 313 0.36 16.98 15.75
C THR A 313 0.93 17.54 17.06
N GLU A 314 0.40 18.68 17.51
CA GLU A 314 0.85 19.33 18.74
C GLU A 314 0.59 18.45 19.97
N ILE A 315 -0.52 17.72 19.96
CA ILE A 315 -0.85 16.71 20.96
C ILE A 315 0.25 15.66 21.07
N LEU A 316 0.66 15.06 19.95
CA LEU A 316 1.66 13.99 19.97
C LEU A 316 3.03 14.55 20.35
N ALA A 317 3.38 15.75 19.88
CA ALA A 317 4.57 16.46 20.32
C ALA A 317 4.54 16.73 21.84
N GLY A 318 3.41 17.19 22.38
CA GLY A 318 3.21 17.42 23.80
C GLY A 318 3.28 16.14 24.63
N GLN A 319 2.74 15.03 24.13
CA GLN A 319 2.86 13.71 24.76
C GLN A 319 4.32 13.26 24.81
N HIS A 320 5.03 13.32 23.68
CA HIS A 320 6.45 13.01 23.64
C HIS A 320 7.24 13.91 24.59
N TYR A 321 6.95 15.22 24.62
CA TYR A 321 7.56 16.15 25.57
C TYR A 321 7.36 15.73 27.01
N LEU A 322 6.13 15.45 27.45
CA LEU A 322 5.88 15.02 28.83
C LEU A 322 6.58 13.69 29.16
N THR A 323 6.55 12.72 28.24
CA THR A 323 7.21 11.42 28.42
C THR A 323 8.72 11.57 28.50
N PHE A 324 9.34 12.28 27.55
CA PHE A 324 10.79 12.50 27.51
C PHE A 324 11.25 13.30 28.71
N ARG A 325 10.54 14.38 29.04
CA ARG A 325 10.84 15.20 30.21
C ARG A 325 10.82 14.36 31.51
N GLY A 326 9.77 13.56 31.72
CA GLY A 326 9.70 12.68 32.89
C GLY A 326 10.82 11.63 32.96
N LEU A 327 11.32 11.18 31.82
CA LEU A 327 12.39 10.19 31.72
C LEU A 327 13.80 10.79 31.79
N LEU A 328 13.99 12.01 31.29
CA LEU A 328 15.31 12.59 31.01
C LEU A 328 15.67 13.78 31.92
N ASP A 329 14.69 14.49 32.51
CA ASP A 329 14.96 15.53 33.53
C ASP A 329 15.79 14.99 34.70
N PRO A 330 15.55 13.78 35.26
CA PRO A 330 16.35 13.23 36.36
C PRO A 330 17.81 12.97 35.99
N LEU A 331 18.12 12.95 34.69
CA LEU A 331 19.46 12.74 34.16
C LEU A 331 20.17 14.06 33.83
N GLY A 332 19.50 15.21 34.03
CA GLY A 332 20.04 16.54 33.75
C GLY A 332 19.96 16.95 32.28
N VAL A 333 19.10 16.32 31.49
CA VAL A 333 18.93 16.60 30.06
C VAL A 333 17.76 17.54 29.85
N THR A 334 18.00 18.66 29.20
CA THR A 334 17.00 19.72 28.98
C THR A 334 16.17 19.42 27.73
N VAL A 335 14.90 19.10 27.95
CA VAL A 335 13.92 18.87 26.86
C VAL A 335 13.06 20.13 26.68
N VAL A 336 12.90 20.60 25.44
CA VAL A 336 12.10 21.77 25.08
C VAL A 336 10.98 21.39 24.10
N LEU A 337 9.79 21.96 24.29
CA LEU A 337 8.67 21.83 23.35
C LEU A 337 8.63 23.04 22.41
N LEU A 338 8.49 22.80 21.11
CA LEU A 338 8.29 23.83 20.08
C LEU A 338 7.13 23.47 19.15
N VAL A 339 5.96 24.07 19.40
CA VAL A 339 4.73 23.87 18.61
C VAL A 339 4.09 25.22 18.26
N GLY A 340 3.19 25.23 17.27
CA GLY A 340 2.56 26.45 16.77
C GLY A 340 1.63 27.11 17.80
N GLY A 341 0.96 26.32 18.64
CA GLY A 341 0.08 26.80 19.71
C GLY A 341 0.79 27.46 20.91
N LEU A 342 2.12 27.55 20.93
CA LEU A 342 2.85 28.20 22.02
C LEU A 342 2.61 29.71 22.03
N GLY A 343 2.34 30.26 23.22
CA GLY A 343 2.28 31.71 23.42
C GLY A 343 3.61 32.39 23.05
N ARG A 344 3.54 33.64 22.59
CA ARG A 344 4.69 34.40 22.04
C ARG A 344 5.95 34.37 22.92
N ALA A 345 5.79 34.54 24.24
CA ALA A 345 6.91 34.52 25.17
C ALA A 345 7.54 33.12 25.30
N ALA A 346 6.73 32.07 25.40
CA ALA A 346 7.20 30.69 25.50
C ALA A 346 7.87 30.23 24.20
N ARG A 347 7.33 30.62 23.04
CA ARG A 347 7.96 30.34 21.74
C ARG A 347 9.31 31.05 21.62
N ALA A 348 9.40 32.32 22.01
CA ALA A 348 10.66 33.07 21.97
C ALA A 348 11.73 32.43 22.87
N ASP A 349 11.37 32.00 24.08
CA ASP A 349 12.25 31.25 24.99
C ASP A 349 12.70 29.91 24.40
N ALA A 350 11.78 29.13 23.82
CA ALA A 350 12.10 27.86 23.20
C ALA A 350 13.04 28.00 21.99
N VAL A 351 12.81 29.00 21.12
CA VAL A 351 13.69 29.32 19.99
C VAL A 351 15.06 29.75 20.48
N GLN A 352 15.11 30.60 21.51
CA GLN A 352 16.38 31.06 22.07
C GLN A 352 17.21 29.91 22.64
N LYS A 353 16.59 29.03 23.46
CA LYS A 353 17.23 27.82 24.01
C LYS A 353 17.70 26.84 22.93
N THR A 354 16.99 26.79 21.81
CA THR A 354 17.39 25.97 20.66
C THR A 354 18.64 26.54 20.00
N ARG A 355 18.69 27.87 19.86
CA ARG A 355 19.77 28.60 19.19
C ARG A 355 21.07 28.66 19.98
N ASP A 356 20.98 28.84 21.30
CA ASP A 356 22.17 28.93 22.17
C ASP A 356 22.69 27.57 22.64
N GLY A 357 21.97 26.49 22.37
CA GLY A 357 22.35 25.12 22.71
C GLY A 357 21.93 24.68 24.12
N THR A 358 21.18 25.51 24.85
CA THR A 358 20.67 25.14 26.19
C THR A 358 19.65 23.99 26.10
N ALA A 359 18.95 23.87 24.97
CA ALA A 359 18.07 22.72 24.71
C ALA A 359 18.87 21.54 24.15
N ASP A 360 19.00 20.47 24.94
CA ASP A 360 19.63 19.22 24.50
C ASP A 360 18.72 18.47 23.50
N ILE A 361 17.42 18.46 23.76
CA ILE A 361 16.42 17.80 22.92
C ILE A 361 15.26 18.76 22.66
N VAL A 362 14.91 18.96 21.39
CA VAL A 362 13.76 19.79 20.98
C VAL A 362 12.68 18.90 20.36
N ILE A 363 11.49 18.92 20.94
CA ILE A 363 10.33 18.15 20.49
C ILE A 363 9.32 19.11 19.89
N GLY A 364 8.81 18.84 18.70
CA GLY A 364 7.92 19.78 18.04
C GLY A 364 7.17 19.25 16.83
N THR A 365 6.40 20.13 16.22
CA THR A 365 5.68 19.86 14.96
C THR A 365 6.43 20.45 13.78
N HIS A 366 5.72 20.83 12.71
CA HIS A 366 6.27 21.62 11.61
C HIS A 366 6.88 22.95 12.07
N ALA A 367 6.60 23.41 13.29
CA ALA A 367 7.29 24.56 13.89
C ALA A 367 8.83 24.40 13.89
N LEU A 368 9.36 23.18 14.00
CA LEU A 368 10.81 22.91 13.98
C LEU A 368 11.51 23.31 12.66
N ILE A 369 10.76 23.39 11.55
CA ILE A 369 11.31 23.69 10.22
C ILE A 369 11.09 25.14 9.80
N GLU A 370 10.47 25.97 10.64
CA GLU A 370 10.27 27.40 10.38
C GLU A 370 11.61 28.15 10.33
N GLU A 371 11.69 29.22 9.54
CA GLU A 371 12.95 29.89 9.22
C GLU A 371 13.69 30.42 10.47
N ASP A 372 12.97 30.90 11.47
CA ASP A 372 13.54 31.48 12.69
C ASP A 372 14.08 30.46 13.70
N VAL A 373 13.88 29.16 13.46
CA VAL A 373 14.40 28.09 14.32
C VAL A 373 15.78 27.67 13.83
N GLU A 374 16.81 28.09 14.55
CA GLU A 374 18.21 27.73 14.29
C GLU A 374 18.74 26.84 15.43
N PHE A 375 19.36 25.72 15.10
CA PHE A 375 20.04 24.87 16.07
C PHE A 375 21.52 25.25 16.15
N GLN A 376 22.09 25.28 17.35
CA GLN A 376 23.53 25.47 17.53
C GLN A 376 24.33 24.29 16.94
N ARG A 377 23.89 23.05 17.22
CA ARG A 377 24.60 21.84 16.80
C ARG A 377 23.65 20.64 16.68
N LEU A 378 22.74 20.68 15.70
CA LEU A 378 21.81 19.57 15.42
C LEU A 378 22.57 18.33 14.93
N GLY A 379 22.54 17.27 15.72
CA GLY A 379 23.22 16.01 15.45
C GLY A 379 22.29 14.89 14.99
N LEU A 380 21.08 14.79 15.56
CA LEU A 380 20.13 13.71 15.27
C LEU A 380 18.71 14.26 15.11
N VAL A 381 18.02 13.80 14.08
CA VAL A 381 16.62 14.07 13.79
C VAL A 381 15.82 12.77 13.89
N VAL A 382 14.79 12.78 14.73
CA VAL A 382 13.80 11.71 14.84
C VAL A 382 12.48 12.18 14.23
N VAL A 383 11.90 11.39 13.34
CA VAL A 383 10.58 11.67 12.73
C VAL A 383 9.61 10.56 13.11
N ASP A 384 8.56 10.88 13.86
CA ASP A 384 7.51 9.92 14.23
C ASP A 384 6.36 9.93 13.22
N GLU A 385 5.72 8.78 12.99
CA GLU A 385 4.63 8.61 12.01
C GLU A 385 4.90 9.24 10.63
N GLN A 386 6.04 8.85 10.03
CA GLN A 386 6.59 9.51 8.84
C GLN A 386 5.63 9.68 7.65
N HIS A 387 4.63 8.82 7.51
CA HIS A 387 3.70 8.80 6.38
C HIS A 387 2.78 10.04 6.37
N ARG A 388 2.71 10.78 7.48
CA ARG A 388 1.95 12.04 7.59
C ARG A 388 2.73 13.27 7.12
N PHE A 389 4.04 13.14 6.91
CA PHE A 389 4.90 14.25 6.52
C PHE A 389 5.25 14.23 5.04
N GLY A 390 5.19 15.41 4.41
CA GLY A 390 5.64 15.56 3.03
C GLY A 390 7.16 15.38 2.91
N VAL A 391 7.64 14.91 1.76
CA VAL A 391 9.08 14.75 1.47
C VAL A 391 9.86 16.05 1.76
N GLY A 392 9.27 17.20 1.42
CA GLY A 392 9.87 18.52 1.64
C GLY A 392 10.08 18.87 3.11
N GLN A 393 9.17 18.47 4.02
CA GLN A 393 9.30 18.77 5.45
C GLN A 393 10.48 18.00 6.08
N ARG A 394 10.70 16.75 5.66
CA ARG A 394 11.85 15.95 6.10
C ARG A 394 13.17 16.53 5.61
N ALA A 395 13.21 16.93 4.34
CA ALA A 395 14.37 17.59 3.76
C ALA A 395 14.68 18.92 4.47
N ALA A 396 13.64 19.70 4.81
CA ALA A 396 13.79 20.96 5.54
C ALA A 396 14.38 20.75 6.95
N LEU A 397 13.90 19.76 7.70
CA LEU A 397 14.45 19.46 9.02
C LEU A 397 15.90 18.95 8.95
N ARG A 398 16.21 18.11 7.95
CA ARG A 398 17.60 17.69 7.71
C ARG A 398 18.50 18.86 7.31
N ALA A 399 17.96 19.88 6.64
CA ALA A 399 18.70 21.07 6.24
C ALA A 399 18.99 22.04 7.42
N LYS A 400 18.36 21.86 8.58
CA LYS A 400 18.64 22.65 9.80
C LYS A 400 19.99 22.33 10.45
N GLY A 401 20.62 21.23 10.06
CA GLY A 401 21.96 20.86 10.51
C GLY A 401 22.84 20.43 9.35
N PRO A 402 24.17 20.44 9.51
CA PRO A 402 25.07 19.89 8.51
C PRO A 402 24.97 18.36 8.54
N ARG A 403 24.15 17.77 7.67
CA ARG A 403 24.01 16.30 7.53
C ARG A 403 23.79 15.58 8.88
N PRO A 404 22.74 15.92 9.64
CA PRO A 404 22.41 15.23 10.87
C PRO A 404 21.99 13.78 10.57
N ASP A 405 22.17 12.92 11.55
CA ASP A 405 21.61 11.58 11.55
C ASP A 405 20.09 11.62 11.49
N VAL A 406 19.47 10.65 10.83
CA VAL A 406 18.02 10.57 10.66
C VAL A 406 17.53 9.21 11.14
N LEU A 407 16.62 9.25 12.11
CA LEU A 407 15.87 8.11 12.60
C LEU A 407 14.38 8.33 12.29
N VAL A 408 13.80 7.45 11.50
CA VAL A 408 12.40 7.52 11.11
C VAL A 408 11.63 6.42 11.82
N MET A 409 10.47 6.71 12.39
CA MET A 409 9.63 5.73 13.06
C MET A 409 8.32 5.49 12.32
N THR A 410 7.85 4.25 12.33
CA THR A 410 6.52 3.90 11.83
C THR A 410 5.83 2.88 12.73
N ALA A 411 4.53 3.07 12.92
CA ALA A 411 3.68 2.13 13.64
C ALA A 411 3.16 0.98 12.77
N THR A 412 3.12 1.13 11.45
CA THR A 412 2.71 0.08 10.52
C THR A 412 3.94 -0.71 10.09
N PRO A 413 4.11 -1.94 10.57
CA PRO A 413 5.27 -2.73 10.18
C PRO A 413 5.20 -3.04 8.69
N ILE A 414 6.30 -2.88 7.98
CA ILE A 414 6.41 -3.21 6.56
C ILE A 414 7.40 -4.37 6.47
N PRO A 415 7.15 -5.40 5.63
CA PRO A 415 8.14 -6.45 5.42
C PRO A 415 9.51 -5.84 5.10
N ARG A 416 10.56 -6.27 5.80
CA ARG A 416 11.88 -5.62 5.74
C ARG A 416 12.38 -5.45 4.31
N THR A 417 12.20 -6.47 3.48
CA THR A 417 12.62 -6.47 2.07
C THR A 417 11.87 -5.41 1.26
N LEU A 418 10.57 -5.23 1.54
CA LEU A 418 9.76 -4.18 0.94
C LEU A 418 10.18 -2.80 1.46
N ALA A 419 10.41 -2.64 2.77
CA ALA A 419 10.86 -1.39 3.36
C ALA A 419 12.20 -0.92 2.77
N LEU A 420 13.19 -1.81 2.67
CA LEU A 420 14.48 -1.51 2.04
C LEU A 420 14.35 -1.12 0.56
N THR A 421 13.32 -1.62 -0.12
CA THR A 421 13.12 -1.36 -1.54
C THR A 421 12.35 -0.06 -1.78
N LEU A 422 11.30 0.20 -0.99
CA LEU A 422 10.49 1.42 -1.06
C LEU A 422 11.23 2.64 -0.54
N TYR A 423 11.99 2.45 0.54
CA TYR A 423 12.69 3.52 1.23
C TYR A 423 14.18 3.57 0.93
N GLY A 424 14.70 2.56 0.22
CA GLY A 424 15.97 2.59 -0.49
C GLY A 424 17.23 2.76 0.35
N ASP A 425 17.52 4.00 0.73
CA ASP A 425 18.71 4.42 1.47
C ASP A 425 18.58 4.30 3.00
N LEU A 426 17.44 3.81 3.48
CA LEU A 426 17.16 3.60 4.89
C LEU A 426 17.57 2.20 5.34
N GLU A 427 18.42 2.10 6.35
CA GLU A 427 18.59 0.86 7.11
C GLU A 427 17.33 0.55 7.93
N VAL A 428 17.05 -0.70 8.27
CA VAL A 428 15.81 -1.08 8.96
C VAL A 428 16.12 -1.81 10.25
N SER A 429 15.62 -1.27 11.37
CA SER A 429 15.55 -1.94 12.67
C SER A 429 14.10 -2.34 12.96
N THR A 430 13.90 -3.60 13.36
CA THR A 430 12.59 -4.18 13.62
C THR A 430 12.41 -4.50 15.11
N LEU A 431 11.33 -3.99 15.70
CA LEU A 431 10.81 -4.38 17.00
C LEU A 431 9.68 -5.40 16.82
N ASP A 432 10.04 -6.68 16.85
CA ASP A 432 9.19 -7.87 16.70
C ASP A 432 8.68 -8.43 18.04
N GLU A 433 9.06 -7.81 19.17
CA GLU A 433 8.65 -8.20 20.52
C GLU A 433 7.81 -7.10 21.18
N LEU A 434 6.72 -7.49 21.84
CA LEU A 434 5.93 -6.58 22.69
C LEU A 434 6.49 -6.57 24.13
N PRO A 435 6.47 -5.43 24.83
CA PRO A 435 6.88 -5.36 26.23
C PRO A 435 6.06 -6.28 27.14
N PRO A 436 6.66 -6.84 28.20
CA PRO A 436 5.95 -7.69 29.15
C PRO A 436 4.85 -6.91 29.90
N GLY A 437 3.75 -7.59 30.25
CA GLY A 437 2.63 -7.02 31.01
C GLY A 437 1.45 -6.53 30.17
N ARG A 438 1.48 -6.69 28.84
CA ARG A 438 0.36 -6.33 27.97
C ARG A 438 -0.56 -7.53 27.72
N SER A 439 -1.84 -7.39 28.08
CA SER A 439 -2.86 -8.38 27.75
C SER A 439 -3.24 -8.31 26.27
N PRO A 440 -3.34 -9.44 25.56
CA PRO A 440 -3.73 -9.45 24.15
C PRO A 440 -5.16 -8.93 23.99
N ILE A 441 -5.40 -8.14 22.95
CA ILE A 441 -6.71 -7.54 22.68
C ILE A 441 -7.63 -8.60 22.08
N LYS A 442 -8.73 -8.90 22.76
CA LYS A 442 -9.73 -9.85 22.25
C LYS A 442 -10.52 -9.18 21.13
N THR A 443 -10.34 -9.66 19.90
CA THR A 443 -10.95 -9.07 18.70
C THR A 443 -12.12 -9.92 18.22
N TYR A 444 -13.25 -9.29 17.93
CA TYR A 444 -14.48 -9.97 17.50
C TYR A 444 -15.12 -9.26 16.31
N ALA A 445 -15.43 -10.00 15.25
CA ALA A 445 -16.31 -9.53 14.17
C ALA A 445 -17.78 -9.87 14.51
N ARG A 446 -18.69 -8.91 14.32
CA ARG A 446 -20.12 -9.04 14.60
C ARG A 446 -20.94 -8.41 13.47
N ALA A 447 -22.02 -9.09 13.10
CA ALA A 447 -23.02 -8.56 12.17
C ALA A 447 -23.73 -7.33 12.75
N THR A 448 -24.19 -6.41 11.91
CA THR A 448 -24.87 -5.17 12.34
C THR A 448 -26.12 -5.47 13.16
N ALA A 449 -26.79 -6.60 12.90
CA ALA A 449 -27.94 -7.06 13.68
C ALA A 449 -27.64 -7.26 15.17
N ARG A 450 -26.37 -7.54 15.54
CA ARG A 450 -25.94 -7.70 16.94
C ARG A 450 -25.44 -6.41 17.59
N ARG A 451 -25.48 -5.27 16.88
CA ARG A 451 -25.05 -3.96 17.39
C ARG A 451 -25.67 -3.59 18.76
N PRO A 452 -26.96 -3.83 19.06
CA PRO A 452 -27.49 -3.56 20.40
C PRO A 452 -26.75 -4.30 21.52
N GLN A 453 -26.40 -5.57 21.31
CA GLN A 453 -25.63 -6.38 22.28
C GLN A 453 -24.21 -5.84 22.47
N VAL A 454 -23.61 -5.30 21.42
CA VAL A 454 -22.28 -4.66 21.49
C VAL A 454 -22.34 -3.42 22.38
N TYR A 455 -23.37 -2.59 22.24
CA TYR A 455 -23.52 -1.39 23.08
C TYR A 455 -23.89 -1.72 24.53
N GLU A 456 -24.70 -2.75 24.77
CA GLU A 456 -24.92 -3.26 26.14
C GLU A 456 -23.60 -3.70 26.80
N PHE A 457 -22.73 -4.37 26.05
CA PHE A 457 -21.40 -4.73 26.52
C PHE A 457 -20.53 -3.50 26.83
N VAL A 458 -20.54 -2.48 25.97
CA VAL A 458 -19.85 -1.20 26.23
C VAL A 458 -20.35 -0.57 27.53
N ARG A 459 -21.68 -0.51 27.73
CA ARG A 459 -22.27 0.05 28.95
C ARG A 459 -21.85 -0.70 30.21
N ALA A 460 -21.79 -2.03 30.14
CA ALA A 460 -21.30 -2.85 31.25
C ALA A 460 -19.84 -2.54 31.59
N GLN A 461 -18.97 -2.41 30.58
CA GLN A 461 -17.56 -2.05 30.78
C GLN A 461 -17.39 -0.65 31.37
N VAL A 462 -18.21 0.31 30.93
CA VAL A 462 -18.21 1.68 31.49
C VAL A 462 -18.73 1.70 32.93
N ALA A 463 -19.72 0.88 33.26
CA ALA A 463 -20.21 0.74 34.64
C ALA A 463 -19.15 0.20 35.61
N GLU A 464 -18.15 -0.54 35.10
CA GLU A 464 -16.97 -0.97 35.86
C GLU A 464 -15.89 0.14 36.00
N GLY A 465 -16.19 1.37 35.58
CA GLY A 465 -15.29 2.53 35.66
C GLY A 465 -14.31 2.66 34.48
N ARG A 466 -14.53 1.91 33.40
CA ARG A 466 -13.67 1.93 32.20
C ARG A 466 -14.20 2.91 31.15
N GLN A 467 -13.39 3.17 30.12
CA GLN A 467 -13.78 4.05 29.00
C GLN A 467 -13.81 3.28 27.68
N ALA A 468 -14.54 3.83 26.69
CA ALA A 468 -14.70 3.21 25.38
C ALA A 468 -14.58 4.20 24.21
N TYR A 469 -14.15 3.67 23.07
CA TYR A 469 -14.16 4.34 21.77
C TYR A 469 -15.22 3.73 20.86
N ILE A 470 -15.92 4.57 20.11
CA ILE A 470 -16.83 4.16 19.03
C ILE A 470 -16.43 4.91 17.77
N VAL A 471 -15.96 4.19 16.75
CA VAL A 471 -15.41 4.78 15.53
C VAL A 471 -16.41 4.66 14.39
N CYS A 472 -16.74 5.79 13.77
CA CYS A 472 -17.58 5.86 12.59
C CYS A 472 -16.76 5.74 11.30
N PRO A 473 -17.30 5.10 10.26
CA PRO A 473 -16.61 4.92 8.99
C PRO A 473 -16.35 6.22 8.23
N LEU A 474 -15.36 6.14 7.34
CA LEU A 474 -15.19 7.07 6.24
C LEU A 474 -16.36 6.87 5.26
N ILE A 475 -17.22 7.86 5.12
CA ILE A 475 -18.12 7.94 3.95
C ILE A 475 -17.31 8.61 2.84
N GLU A 476 -17.10 7.89 1.74
CA GLU A 476 -16.55 8.44 0.51
C GLU A 476 -17.55 9.46 -0.05
N GLU A 477 -17.31 10.75 0.25
CA GLU A 477 -17.68 11.91 -0.59
C GLU A 477 -17.44 13.27 0.10
N SER A 478 -17.26 13.35 1.43
CA SER A 478 -16.84 14.61 2.08
C SER A 478 -16.49 14.44 3.56
N GLU A 479 -15.46 15.14 4.06
CA GLU A 479 -15.21 15.32 5.51
C GLU A 479 -16.42 15.93 6.25
N LYS A 480 -17.31 16.63 5.54
CA LYS A 480 -18.55 17.17 6.10
C LYS A 480 -19.53 16.07 6.54
N LEU A 481 -19.74 15.06 5.69
CA LEU A 481 -20.63 13.94 5.96
C LEU A 481 -20.13 13.09 7.15
N GLN A 482 -18.81 12.99 7.32
CA GLN A 482 -18.19 12.25 8.43
C GLN A 482 -18.44 12.91 9.78
N ALA A 483 -18.30 14.24 9.84
CA ALA A 483 -18.58 15.00 11.05
C ALA A 483 -20.06 14.89 11.44
N GLU A 484 -20.96 15.03 10.47
CA GLU A 484 -22.42 14.89 10.69
C GLU A 484 -22.78 13.49 11.20
N ALA A 485 -22.24 12.43 10.59
CA ALA A 485 -22.49 11.05 11.03
C ALA A 485 -22.00 10.76 12.46
N ALA A 486 -20.84 11.29 12.86
CA ALA A 486 -20.33 11.12 14.22
C ALA A 486 -21.18 11.88 15.26
N VAL A 487 -21.60 13.10 14.93
CA VAL A 487 -22.48 13.92 15.78
C VAL A 487 -23.85 13.26 15.95
N ASP A 488 -24.45 12.82 14.85
CA ASP A 488 -25.76 12.16 14.86
C ASP A 488 -25.72 10.85 15.65
N LEU A 489 -24.64 10.05 15.47
CA LEU A 489 -24.47 8.81 16.23
C LEU A 489 -24.35 9.10 17.73
N ALA A 490 -23.51 10.05 18.13
CA ALA A 490 -23.34 10.39 19.54
C ALA A 490 -24.62 10.94 20.17
N ALA A 491 -25.35 11.82 19.48
CA ALA A 491 -26.62 12.34 19.94
C ALA A 491 -27.64 11.21 20.13
N ARG A 492 -27.74 10.29 19.18
CA ARG A 492 -28.63 9.12 19.29
C ARG A 492 -28.23 8.21 20.46
N LEU A 493 -26.95 7.88 20.59
CA LEU A 493 -26.46 7.00 21.64
C LEU A 493 -26.63 7.61 23.04
N SER A 494 -26.34 8.90 23.19
CA SER A 494 -26.49 9.64 24.45
C SER A 494 -27.95 9.74 24.90
N ASN A 495 -28.89 9.84 23.96
CA ASN A 495 -30.32 9.97 24.27
C ASN A 495 -31.02 8.62 24.55
N ASP A 496 -30.41 7.51 24.15
CA ASP A 496 -31.01 6.16 24.21
C ASP A 496 -30.17 5.20 25.09
N LEU A 497 -29.36 4.33 24.49
CA LEU A 497 -28.64 3.24 25.16
C LEU A 497 -27.60 3.70 26.21
N PHE A 498 -26.99 4.87 26.02
CA PHE A 498 -25.98 5.45 26.92
C PHE A 498 -26.53 6.62 27.75
N ARG A 499 -27.85 6.69 27.92
CA ARG A 499 -28.47 7.70 28.78
C ARG A 499 -27.87 7.67 30.19
N GLY A 500 -27.33 8.82 30.62
CA GLY A 500 -26.67 9.00 31.91
C GLY A 500 -25.15 8.79 31.88
N LEU A 501 -24.55 8.46 30.74
CA LEU A 501 -23.11 8.45 30.53
C LEU A 501 -22.64 9.73 29.84
N ARG A 502 -21.35 10.07 30.02
CA ARG A 502 -20.73 11.26 29.40
C ARG A 502 -20.19 10.85 28.03
N VAL A 503 -20.99 11.11 26.99
CA VAL A 503 -20.67 10.78 25.60
C VAL A 503 -20.25 12.06 24.87
N GLU A 504 -19.07 12.05 24.26
CA GLU A 504 -18.53 13.22 23.53
C GLU A 504 -18.12 12.83 22.10
N VAL A 505 -18.02 13.81 21.20
CA VAL A 505 -17.69 13.61 19.78
C VAL A 505 -16.28 14.11 19.47
N LEU A 506 -15.58 13.41 18.57
CA LEU A 506 -14.34 13.89 17.96
C LEU A 506 -14.32 13.67 16.44
N HIS A 507 -14.20 14.74 15.66
CA HIS A 507 -14.13 14.65 14.19
C HIS A 507 -13.14 15.64 13.56
N GLY A 508 -12.79 15.40 12.29
CA GLY A 508 -11.74 16.15 11.56
C GLY A 508 -12.02 17.63 11.36
N ARG A 509 -13.29 18.04 11.40
CA ARG A 509 -13.69 19.45 11.25
C ARG A 509 -13.68 20.29 12.53
N MET A 510 -13.49 19.67 13.70
CA MET A 510 -13.35 20.41 14.95
C MET A 510 -12.08 21.27 14.89
N ARG A 511 -12.11 22.43 15.55
CA ARG A 511 -10.90 23.23 15.73
C ARG A 511 -9.88 22.41 16.53
N VAL A 512 -8.60 22.69 16.31
CA VAL A 512 -7.51 21.94 16.96
C VAL A 512 -7.69 21.98 18.48
N GLU A 513 -8.03 23.16 19.02
CA GLU A 513 -8.23 23.41 20.44
C GLU A 513 -9.40 22.61 21.02
N GLU A 514 -10.48 22.41 20.25
CA GLU A 514 -11.65 21.63 20.65
C GLU A 514 -11.32 20.13 20.71
N ARG A 515 -10.61 19.60 19.70
CA ARG A 515 -10.13 18.21 19.71
C ARG A 515 -9.20 17.95 20.89
N GLU A 516 -8.30 18.89 21.15
CA GLU A 516 -7.37 18.81 22.27
C GLU A 516 -8.08 18.82 23.62
N ALA A 517 -9.11 19.66 23.78
CA ALA A 517 -9.93 19.71 24.99
C ALA A 517 -10.68 18.39 25.20
N ALA A 518 -11.34 17.86 24.16
CA ALA A 518 -12.07 16.59 24.24
C ALA A 518 -11.13 15.43 24.62
N MET A 519 -9.93 15.37 24.04
CA MET A 519 -8.99 14.31 24.38
C MET A 519 -8.37 14.46 25.77
N ARG A 520 -8.15 15.68 26.25
CA ARG A 520 -7.72 15.93 27.64
C ARG A 520 -8.80 15.50 28.63
N ALA A 521 -10.06 15.84 28.38
CA ALA A 521 -11.19 15.43 29.19
C ALA A 521 -11.34 13.89 29.21
N LEU A 522 -11.17 13.23 28.06
CA LEU A 522 -11.18 11.77 27.99
C LEU A 522 -10.04 11.17 28.82
N ARG A 523 -8.82 11.71 28.75
CA ARG A 523 -7.70 11.21 29.57
C ARG A 523 -7.92 11.44 31.08
N ALA A 524 -8.59 12.52 31.46
CA ALA A 524 -8.92 12.83 32.86
C ALA A 524 -10.07 11.96 33.42
N GLY A 525 -10.72 11.14 32.60
CA GLY A 525 -11.90 10.38 33.01
C GLY A 525 -13.15 11.25 33.12
N GLU A 526 -13.18 12.40 32.45
CA GLU A 526 -14.35 13.30 32.39
C GLU A 526 -15.35 12.87 31.31
N ILE A 527 -14.93 12.05 30.36
CA ILE A 527 -15.76 11.48 29.29
C ILE A 527 -15.73 9.96 29.44
N ASP A 528 -16.86 9.29 29.34
CA ASP A 528 -16.95 7.83 29.45
C ASP A 528 -16.77 7.15 28.09
N ILE A 529 -17.37 7.76 27.05
CA ILE A 529 -17.41 7.22 25.69
C ILE A 529 -17.06 8.33 24.70
N LEU A 530 -16.07 8.09 23.85
CA LEU A 530 -15.75 8.98 22.74
C LEU A 530 -16.22 8.39 21.41
N VAL A 531 -17.15 9.09 20.76
CA VAL A 531 -17.59 8.78 19.40
C VAL A 531 -16.71 9.57 18.43
N ALA A 532 -15.95 8.90 17.58
CA ALA A 532 -14.96 9.57 16.76
C ALA A 532 -14.91 9.08 15.31
N THR A 533 -14.35 9.90 14.43
CA THR A 533 -13.92 9.45 13.09
C THR A 533 -12.48 8.91 13.16
N THR A 534 -11.86 8.61 12.02
CA THR A 534 -10.46 8.15 11.88
C THR A 534 -9.41 9.10 12.47
N VAL A 535 -9.79 10.28 12.98
CA VAL A 535 -8.86 11.22 13.60
C VAL A 535 -8.18 10.65 14.84
N ILE A 536 -8.78 9.66 15.52
CA ILE A 536 -8.15 8.97 16.65
C ILE A 536 -7.03 8.00 16.24
N GLU A 537 -6.78 7.81 14.94
CA GLU A 537 -5.68 7.00 14.42
C GLU A 537 -4.32 7.46 14.96
N VAL A 538 -4.16 8.74 15.36
CA VAL A 538 -2.88 9.31 15.81
C VAL A 538 -2.91 9.80 17.26
N GLY A 539 -1.93 9.31 18.03
CA GLY A 539 -1.23 10.11 19.03
C GLY A 539 -1.81 10.29 20.42
N ILE A 540 -2.75 9.47 20.92
CA ILE A 540 -3.13 9.53 22.35
C ILE A 540 -3.23 8.14 22.97
N ASP A 541 -2.62 8.00 24.14
CA ASP A 541 -2.67 6.83 25.01
C ASP A 541 -3.67 7.09 26.14
N ILE A 542 -4.71 6.26 26.24
CA ILE A 542 -5.69 6.32 27.32
C ILE A 542 -5.69 4.97 28.03
N PRO A 543 -4.94 4.83 29.13
CA PRO A 543 -4.76 3.56 29.82
C PRO A 543 -6.08 2.91 30.28
N ASN A 544 -7.09 3.74 30.63
CA ASN A 544 -8.39 3.28 31.09
C ASN A 544 -9.38 2.94 29.95
N ALA A 545 -9.02 3.20 28.69
CA ALA A 545 -9.83 2.82 27.54
C ALA A 545 -9.66 1.32 27.26
N SER A 546 -10.75 0.57 27.47
CA SER A 546 -10.75 -0.89 27.41
C SER A 546 -11.53 -1.46 26.23
N VAL A 547 -12.47 -0.69 25.64
CA VAL A 547 -13.30 -1.16 24.54
C VAL A 547 -13.13 -0.25 23.32
N MET A 548 -12.88 -0.87 22.16
CA MET A 548 -12.87 -0.23 20.85
C MET A 548 -13.99 -0.84 20.01
N VAL A 549 -14.97 -0.05 19.60
CA VAL A 549 -16.02 -0.45 18.65
C VAL A 549 -15.77 0.28 17.33
N ILE A 550 -15.73 -0.46 16.22
CA ILE A 550 -15.59 0.12 14.88
C ILE A 550 -16.88 -0.22 14.11
N GLU A 551 -17.68 0.80 13.84
CA GLU A 551 -18.89 0.70 13.02
C GLU A 551 -18.54 0.63 11.54
N ASP A 552 -19.31 -0.16 10.77
CA ASP A 552 -19.10 -0.43 9.35
C ASP A 552 -17.61 -0.71 9.02
N ALA A 553 -17.03 -1.67 9.74
CA ALA A 553 -15.60 -2.01 9.65
C ALA A 553 -15.17 -2.48 8.23
N ASP A 554 -16.12 -2.87 7.39
CA ASP A 554 -15.95 -3.15 5.95
C ASP A 554 -15.52 -1.92 5.12
N ARG A 555 -15.61 -0.70 5.68
CA ARG A 555 -15.18 0.53 5.01
C ARG A 555 -13.75 0.96 5.33
N PHE A 556 -13.05 0.26 6.22
CA PHE A 556 -11.70 0.61 6.65
C PHE A 556 -10.65 -0.31 6.03
N GLY A 557 -9.50 0.25 5.68
CA GLY A 557 -8.33 -0.56 5.32
C GLY A 557 -7.81 -1.38 6.50
N LEU A 558 -7.14 -2.50 6.23
CA LEU A 558 -6.67 -3.42 7.28
C LEU A 558 -5.66 -2.75 8.22
N SER A 559 -4.76 -1.92 7.67
CA SER A 559 -3.80 -1.13 8.43
C SER A 559 -4.48 -0.12 9.37
N GLN A 560 -5.57 0.51 8.94
CA GLN A 560 -6.34 1.46 9.77
C GLN A 560 -7.03 0.72 10.93
N LEU A 561 -7.67 -0.42 10.64
CA LEU A 561 -8.28 -1.26 11.68
C LEU A 561 -7.26 -1.68 12.74
N HIS A 562 -6.03 -2.02 12.33
CA HIS A 562 -4.94 -2.37 13.26
C HIS A 562 -4.49 -1.18 14.11
N GLN A 563 -4.32 0.00 13.51
CA GLN A 563 -3.97 1.21 14.26
C GLN A 563 -5.05 1.58 15.29
N LEU A 564 -6.33 1.52 14.89
CA LEU A 564 -7.47 1.75 15.77
C LEU A 564 -7.51 0.73 16.91
N ARG A 565 -7.36 -0.57 16.61
CA ARG A 565 -7.26 -1.63 17.63
C ARG A 565 -6.15 -1.33 18.64
N GLY A 566 -4.98 -0.86 18.18
CA GLY A 566 -3.84 -0.52 19.04
C GLY A 566 -4.04 0.67 19.98
N ARG A 567 -5.19 1.39 19.91
CA ARG A 567 -5.56 2.48 20.81
C ARG A 567 -6.09 2.01 22.16
N VAL A 568 -6.47 0.73 22.28
CA VAL A 568 -6.90 0.11 23.55
C VAL A 568 -5.88 -0.93 24.02
N GLY A 569 -6.01 -1.38 25.28
CA GLY A 569 -5.14 -2.42 25.85
C GLY A 569 -3.76 -1.89 26.27
N ARG A 570 -3.77 -0.70 26.88
CA ARG A 570 -2.57 -0.04 27.42
C ARG A 570 -2.54 0.03 28.95
N GLY A 571 -3.68 -0.22 29.61
CA GLY A 571 -3.75 -0.40 31.07
C GLY A 571 -3.75 -1.87 31.50
N ALA A 572 -4.03 -2.10 32.79
CA ALA A 572 -4.07 -3.43 33.38
C ALA A 572 -5.32 -4.25 33.00
N HIS A 573 -6.36 -3.60 32.47
CA HIS A 573 -7.62 -4.25 32.14
C HIS A 573 -7.58 -4.99 30.80
N GLN A 574 -8.32 -6.09 30.71
CA GLN A 574 -8.52 -6.80 29.45
C GLN A 574 -9.20 -5.87 28.45
N ALA A 575 -8.57 -5.68 27.29
CA ALA A 575 -9.13 -4.87 26.21
C ALA A 575 -9.85 -5.70 25.16
N TYR A 576 -10.84 -5.06 24.52
CA TYR A 576 -11.72 -5.65 23.52
C TYR A 576 -11.78 -4.76 22.29
N CYS A 577 -11.72 -5.37 21.11
CA CYS A 577 -11.93 -4.71 19.82
C CYS A 577 -13.09 -5.40 19.10
N ILE A 578 -14.15 -4.65 18.79
CA ILE A 578 -15.37 -5.19 18.19
C ILE A 578 -15.57 -4.52 16.83
N LEU A 579 -15.50 -5.32 15.78
CA LEU A 579 -15.70 -4.91 14.39
C LEU A 579 -17.16 -5.19 14.04
N VAL A 580 -17.95 -4.14 13.82
CA VAL A 580 -19.35 -4.25 13.40
C VAL A 580 -19.40 -4.06 11.89
N ALA A 581 -19.79 -5.10 11.15
CA ALA A 581 -19.88 -5.05 9.68
C ALA A 581 -20.77 -6.17 9.15
N ASP A 582 -21.41 -5.91 8.00
CA ASP A 582 -22.10 -6.92 7.19
C ASP A 582 -21.46 -6.97 5.79
N PRO A 583 -20.34 -7.70 5.62
CA PRO A 583 -19.71 -7.84 4.31
C PRO A 583 -20.71 -8.46 3.32
N LYS A 584 -20.76 -7.93 2.10
CA LYS A 584 -21.62 -8.47 1.04
C LYS A 584 -21.19 -9.90 0.70
N ALA A 585 -22.16 -10.76 0.37
CA ALA A 585 -21.88 -12.18 0.10
C ALA A 585 -20.93 -12.43 -1.09
N ASP A 586 -20.80 -11.47 -2.00
CA ASP A 586 -19.92 -11.48 -3.16
C ASP A 586 -18.54 -10.82 -2.92
N ASP A 587 -18.30 -10.25 -1.73
CA ASP A 587 -17.05 -9.56 -1.39
C ASP A 587 -16.15 -10.39 -0.46
N ASP A 588 -15.48 -11.39 -1.06
CA ASP A 588 -14.53 -12.29 -0.36
C ASP A 588 -13.33 -11.52 0.22
N VAL A 589 -12.90 -10.42 -0.42
CA VAL A 589 -11.74 -9.63 0.02
C VAL A 589 -12.02 -8.96 1.35
N THR A 590 -13.19 -8.31 1.48
CA THR A 590 -13.59 -7.67 2.74
C THR A 590 -13.79 -8.68 3.87
N ALA A 591 -14.39 -9.85 3.57
CA ALA A 591 -14.55 -10.92 4.55
C ALA A 591 -13.20 -11.44 5.06
N ARG A 592 -12.26 -11.71 4.15
CA ARG A 592 -10.88 -12.14 4.49
C ARG A 592 -10.13 -11.07 5.29
N ARG A 593 -10.35 -9.78 5.00
CA ARG A 593 -9.75 -8.67 5.73
C ARG A 593 -10.22 -8.60 7.18
N LEU A 594 -11.53 -8.71 7.42
CA LEU A 594 -12.10 -8.71 8.77
C LEU A 594 -11.65 -9.95 9.56
N GLN A 595 -11.61 -11.12 8.90
CA GLN A 595 -11.10 -12.34 9.51
C GLN A 595 -9.63 -12.21 9.89
N ALA A 596 -8.82 -11.56 9.04
CA ALA A 596 -7.41 -11.33 9.33
C ALA A 596 -7.18 -10.54 10.64
N MET A 597 -8.04 -9.56 10.93
CA MET A 597 -8.00 -8.81 12.20
C MET A 597 -8.35 -9.66 13.43
N VAL A 598 -9.19 -10.68 13.26
CA VAL A 598 -9.63 -11.57 14.34
C VAL A 598 -8.57 -12.63 14.63
N ASP A 599 -7.93 -13.18 13.58
CA ASP A 599 -7.00 -14.30 13.72
C ASP A 599 -5.68 -13.93 14.40
N THR A 600 -5.19 -12.71 14.20
CA THR A 600 -3.85 -12.33 14.64
C THR A 600 -3.81 -10.93 15.22
N THR A 601 -3.07 -10.78 16.31
CA THR A 601 -2.75 -9.48 16.91
C THR A 601 -1.43 -8.91 16.39
N ASP A 602 -0.65 -9.69 15.64
CA ASP A 602 0.67 -9.32 15.15
C ASP A 602 0.58 -8.35 13.97
N GLY A 603 1.06 -7.12 14.17
CA GLY A 603 1.09 -6.10 13.13
C GLY A 603 1.88 -6.48 11.87
N PHE A 604 2.89 -7.35 11.95
CA PHE A 604 3.65 -7.81 10.77
C PHE A 604 2.82 -8.75 9.90
N GLN A 605 2.12 -9.70 10.54
CA GLN A 605 1.21 -10.61 9.83
C GLN A 605 0.03 -9.87 9.21
N ILE A 606 -0.51 -8.87 9.92
CA ILE A 606 -1.56 -7.99 9.40
C ILE A 606 -1.06 -7.22 8.19
N ALA A 607 0.13 -6.63 8.26
CA ALA A 607 0.70 -5.90 7.13
C ALA A 607 0.92 -6.81 5.92
N GLN A 608 1.39 -8.04 6.12
CA GLN A 608 1.52 -9.02 5.05
C GLN A 608 0.16 -9.38 4.43
N ARG A 609 -0.87 -9.64 5.25
CA ARG A 609 -2.22 -9.91 4.76
C ARG A 609 -2.85 -8.70 4.05
N ASP A 610 -2.60 -7.47 4.52
CA ASP A 610 -3.05 -6.23 3.86
C ASP A 610 -2.41 -6.11 2.47
N LEU A 611 -1.13 -6.46 2.39
CA LEU A 611 -0.33 -6.48 1.16
C LEU A 611 -0.89 -7.47 0.13
N GLU A 612 -1.22 -8.68 0.58
CA GLU A 612 -1.80 -9.74 -0.25
C GLU A 612 -3.21 -9.36 -0.74
N LEU A 613 -4.02 -8.74 0.14
CA LEU A 613 -5.42 -8.40 -0.16
C LEU A 613 -5.57 -7.18 -1.07
N ARG A 614 -4.74 -6.14 -0.92
CA ARG A 614 -4.83 -4.93 -1.75
C ARG A 614 -4.29 -5.12 -3.17
N GLY A 615 -3.29 -5.99 -3.34
CA GLY A 615 -2.47 -5.98 -4.55
C GLY A 615 -1.70 -4.65 -4.74
N ALA A 616 -0.69 -4.63 -5.60
CA ALA A 616 0.31 -3.54 -5.61
C ALA A 616 -0.15 -2.16 -6.10
N GLY A 617 -1.42 -1.98 -6.50
CA GLY A 617 -1.89 -0.75 -7.12
C GLY A 617 -2.00 0.46 -6.17
N GLU A 618 -2.36 0.25 -4.90
CA GLU A 618 -2.63 1.37 -3.98
C GLU A 618 -1.43 1.82 -3.15
N LEU A 619 -0.57 0.89 -2.67
CA LEU A 619 0.58 1.23 -1.84
C LEU A 619 1.66 2.02 -2.58
N LEU A 620 1.72 1.86 -3.91
CA LEU A 620 2.66 2.56 -4.79
C LEU A 620 2.03 3.77 -5.51
N GLY A 621 0.75 4.06 -5.26
CA GLY A 621 0.08 5.20 -5.87
C GLY A 621 -0.07 5.08 -7.39
N ASP A 622 -0.65 3.98 -7.91
CA ASP A 622 -1.05 3.88 -9.32
C ASP A 622 -2.32 4.73 -9.58
N ARG A 623 -2.23 6.04 -9.30
CA ARG A 623 -3.16 7.03 -9.86
C ARG A 623 -2.69 7.33 -11.28
N ARG A 624 -3.12 6.49 -12.22
CA ARG A 624 -3.06 6.78 -13.67
C ARG A 624 -3.93 7.98 -14.10
N GLY A 625 -4.58 8.66 -13.15
CA GLY A 625 -5.21 9.96 -13.34
C GLY A 625 -4.39 11.05 -12.68
N GLY A 626 -3.90 12.01 -13.47
CA GLY A 626 -2.95 13.05 -13.08
C GLY A 626 -3.21 13.67 -11.71
N GLY A 627 -2.30 13.44 -10.77
CA GLY A 627 -2.22 14.08 -9.48
C GLY A 627 -0.87 13.75 -8.83
N LEU A 628 -0.10 14.80 -8.53
CA LEU A 628 1.26 14.83 -7.94
C LEU A 628 1.99 13.49 -7.73
N ARG A 629 3.00 13.29 -8.57
CA ARG A 629 4.04 12.26 -8.45
C ARG A 629 4.66 12.31 -7.05
N GLN A 630 4.36 11.33 -6.20
CA GLN A 630 5.25 11.04 -5.09
C GLN A 630 6.56 10.53 -5.69
N HIS A 631 7.64 11.26 -5.50
CA HIS A 631 8.97 10.85 -5.93
C HIS A 631 9.40 9.61 -5.12
N GLY A 632 9.10 8.43 -5.67
CA GLY A 632 9.69 7.14 -5.33
C GLY A 632 10.30 6.52 -6.59
N VAL A 633 11.31 5.66 -6.40
CA VAL A 633 12.17 5.10 -7.46
C VAL A 633 11.46 4.02 -8.32
N THR A 634 10.17 3.74 -8.10
CA THR A 634 9.57 2.48 -8.54
C THR A 634 8.37 2.66 -9.45
N ASP A 635 8.59 3.24 -10.64
CA ASP A 635 7.73 3.00 -11.81
C ASP A 635 8.09 1.61 -12.41
N LEU A 636 7.94 0.54 -11.61
CA LEU A 636 8.17 -0.82 -12.10
C LEU A 636 7.10 -1.17 -13.14
N ARG A 637 7.55 -1.52 -14.34
CA ARG A 637 6.72 -1.83 -15.50
C ARG A 637 6.21 -3.27 -15.46
N ILE A 638 7.00 -4.20 -14.92
CA ILE A 638 6.77 -5.65 -15.02
C ILE A 638 6.70 -6.29 -13.64
N ALA A 639 7.70 -6.00 -12.81
CA ALA A 639 7.81 -6.52 -11.47
C ALA A 639 6.79 -5.86 -10.55
N ASN A 640 6.21 -6.69 -9.69
CA ASN A 640 5.33 -6.25 -8.63
C ASN A 640 6.01 -6.65 -7.32
N LEU A 641 6.47 -5.67 -6.54
CA LEU A 641 7.25 -5.92 -5.31
C LEU A 641 6.56 -6.87 -4.32
N LEU A 642 5.24 -6.96 -4.38
CA LEU A 642 4.42 -7.76 -3.45
C LEU A 642 4.28 -9.19 -3.97
N ARG A 643 3.81 -9.33 -5.21
CA ARG A 643 3.60 -10.63 -5.86
C ARG A 643 4.93 -11.34 -6.12
N ASP A 644 5.96 -10.58 -6.46
CA ASP A 644 7.25 -11.08 -6.90
C ASP A 644 8.32 -10.95 -5.78
N HIS A 645 7.90 -10.96 -4.51
CA HIS A 645 8.76 -10.81 -3.33
C HIS A 645 9.91 -11.83 -3.29
N ASP A 646 9.65 -13.10 -3.62
CA ASP A 646 10.69 -14.13 -3.67
C ASP A 646 11.80 -13.79 -4.68
N TRP A 647 11.44 -13.12 -5.78
CA TRP A 647 12.40 -12.68 -6.78
C TRP A 647 13.17 -11.45 -6.34
N LEU A 648 12.56 -10.58 -5.53
CA LEU A 648 13.24 -9.45 -4.89
C LEU A 648 14.36 -9.95 -3.96
N GLU A 649 14.11 -10.99 -3.19
CA GLU A 649 15.13 -11.60 -2.33
C GLU A 649 16.27 -12.23 -3.13
N ARG A 650 15.96 -12.88 -4.25
CA ARG A 650 16.96 -13.49 -5.14
C ARG A 650 17.80 -12.45 -5.91
N ALA A 651 17.22 -11.30 -6.21
CA ALA A 651 17.88 -10.21 -6.94
C ALA A 651 18.86 -9.42 -6.07
N ARG A 652 18.75 -9.54 -4.75
CA ARG A 652 19.68 -8.97 -3.78
C ARG A 652 20.92 -9.85 -3.63
#